data_AF-A0A6N0X1T6-F1
#
_entry.id   AF-A0A6N0X1T6-F1
#
_cell.length_a   1.000
_cell.length_b   1.000
_cell.length_c   1.000
_cell.angle_alpha   90.00
_cell.angle_beta   90.00
_cell.angle_gamma   90.00
#
_symmetry.space_group_name_H-M   'P 1'
#
loop_
_entity.id
_entity.type
_entity.pdbx_description
1 polymer ?
#
loop_
_entity_poly.entity_id
_entity_poly.type
_entity_poly.pdbx_seq_one_letter_code
_entity_poly.pdbx_strand_id
1 'polypeptide(L)'
;MSKAVPPVTDRLSIALRAYAVPKIQALPDPHASKAKRPIAPASDWTLIFDTETTVDAAQSLRFGSYQFHNGDTLDEAGLIYDPEGVTPDELATLRSYADREGLCLRTRDEFVDEVFFKRAWQLRAAIVGFNLPFDISRIAIKHGSARTPIDADNGGMRDGFTFKLSHQKFWPNVRVKHMSARAAWISFAKPMKQPDSRGQRKRGMKTSDRRGHFIDVKTVAGALFARGFNLAGLSRFLKVDHPKQDFDAFDGPVTDEMARYAMGDVQATWECYRALRGRFDQLGLVGTPVEKVYSEASIGKGYLREMGVTPWRRNQPDFPPQMIANILSAYFGGRSEVRERREVRQVMLCDFLSMYPTVCTLMGLWRFVIADGMTWHDTTRETRAFLDAIDLTALQSQGAWRNLATLVRIAPDSDIFPIRAAFEGEAQTTIGLNFLSADQPLWFTLADCIASKLLTGKAPTILEAMTFAPGPVQSDLRPISIGGNPDYRVDPVADDFFKRVIELRQSIKARMRTVTGTEREAFDIEQNALKIAANATSYGIYVETNVERRAAKRPTVVLNSTGDPFTFPTDLAEMPGTYFHPLLATLITGAARLMLAICERLIGDNGLEWALCDTDSMAVAKPEAMPSDEFVRHVHRIVEWFTPLNPYAFGGPILKIEDENHALEDDALEPLYCWAVSSKRYALFNLDPDGEPIMRKVSVHGLGHLRPPYGNEDAPAEIPAPHDDVLRHGVERWHSDLWWCIVKAALAGQPDCVPLDYHPSLSGPAISRYAATTPDLLRWFKGYNTDRKPRDQVKPFGFLLAMQARFDFGGERIVTKRPRGRPCKVRKPKPIAPFDRDHAKAAANAFDRETGKAVLPSSLRSYAEALAQYHLHPESKFLNGDYFDRGTTQRRHIDATGIRHIGKESNDWERQAVLGITRDSQIIYSGISL
;
A
#
# COMPACT_ATOMS: atom_id res chain seq x y z
N MET A 1 26.98 -29.21 -16.63
CA MET A 1 28.26 -28.65 -16.16
C MET A 1 28.01 -27.93 -14.86
N SER A 2 28.66 -28.33 -13.76
CA SER A 2 28.60 -27.58 -12.49
C SER A 2 29.17 -26.18 -12.76
N LYS A 3 28.33 -25.14 -12.60
CA LYS A 3 28.82 -23.76 -12.58
C LYS A 3 29.76 -23.66 -11.37
N ALA A 4 30.97 -23.14 -11.56
CA ALA A 4 31.90 -22.94 -10.46
C ALA A 4 31.23 -22.09 -9.37
N VAL A 5 31.31 -22.54 -8.12
CA VAL A 5 30.78 -21.78 -6.98
C VAL A 5 31.55 -20.46 -6.91
N PRO A 6 30.87 -19.29 -6.93
CA PRO A 6 31.55 -18.01 -6.81
C PRO A 6 32.20 -17.89 -5.42
N PRO A 7 33.34 -17.19 -5.28
CA PRO A 7 33.94 -16.94 -3.97
C PRO A 7 33.00 -16.12 -3.09
N VAL A 8 33.13 -16.22 -1.76
CA VAL A 8 32.38 -15.37 -0.82
C VAL A 8 32.71 -13.90 -1.08
N THR A 9 31.68 -13.10 -1.38
CA THR A 9 31.81 -11.67 -1.70
C THR A 9 31.55 -10.81 -0.47
N ASP A 10 30.65 -11.26 0.40
CA ASP A 10 30.13 -10.47 1.51
C ASP A 10 30.01 -11.33 2.79
N ARG A 11 30.39 -10.75 3.94
CA ARG A 11 30.19 -11.34 5.27
C ARG A 11 29.25 -10.45 6.07
N LEU A 12 27.95 -10.75 6.08
CA LEU A 12 26.92 -9.85 6.60
C LEU A 12 25.93 -10.60 7.51
N SER A 13 25.35 -9.89 8.47
CA SER A 13 24.22 -10.43 9.23
C SER A 13 22.96 -10.41 8.36
N ILE A 14 22.25 -11.54 8.31
CA ILE A 14 20.95 -11.65 7.64
C ILE A 14 19.81 -11.33 8.61
N ALA A 15 18.63 -10.99 8.09
CA ALA A 15 17.46 -10.64 8.89
C ALA A 15 16.29 -11.60 8.67
N LEU A 16 15.86 -12.27 9.72
CA LEU A 16 14.73 -13.21 9.69
C LEU A 16 13.59 -12.69 10.55
N ARG A 17 12.35 -12.95 10.12
CA ARG A 17 11.20 -12.60 10.95
C ARG A 17 11.17 -13.50 12.18
N ALA A 18 11.01 -12.85 13.33
CA ALA A 18 10.71 -13.49 14.58
C ALA A 18 9.21 -13.40 14.88
N TYR A 19 8.73 -14.24 15.81
CA TYR A 19 7.34 -14.20 16.23
C TYR A 19 7.23 -13.61 17.64
N ALA A 20 6.82 -12.34 17.72
CA ALA A 20 6.43 -11.74 18.99
C ALA A 20 5.07 -12.32 19.42
N VAL A 21 5.08 -13.21 20.41
CA VAL A 21 3.88 -13.95 20.83
C VAL A 21 2.85 -12.95 21.36
N PRO A 22 1.70 -12.77 20.69
CA PRO A 22 0.65 -11.92 21.22
C PRO A 22 0.11 -12.58 22.47
N LYS A 23 -0.22 -11.79 23.50
CA LYS A 23 -1.11 -12.29 24.56
C LYS A 23 -2.45 -12.57 23.90
N ILE A 24 -2.72 -13.84 23.60
CA ILE A 24 -3.96 -14.27 22.94
C ILE A 24 -5.11 -13.87 23.86
N GLN A 25 -5.79 -12.77 23.54
CA GLN A 25 -7.18 -12.64 23.97
C GLN A 25 -7.91 -13.74 23.23
N ALA A 26 -8.45 -14.72 23.95
CA ALA A 26 -9.36 -15.69 23.38
C ALA A 26 -10.34 -14.93 22.48
N LEU A 27 -10.34 -15.23 21.18
CA LEU A 27 -11.35 -14.69 20.28
C LEU A 27 -12.69 -15.03 20.93
N PRO A 28 -13.56 -14.06 21.21
CA PRO A 28 -14.80 -14.34 21.92
C PRO A 28 -15.55 -15.42 21.17
N ASP A 29 -15.90 -16.52 21.85
CA ASP A 29 -16.75 -17.54 21.30
C ASP A 29 -18.11 -16.89 20.95
N PRO A 30 -18.54 -16.87 19.67
CA PRO A 30 -19.83 -16.32 19.27
C PRO A 30 -21.01 -17.15 19.81
N HIS A 31 -20.77 -18.40 20.23
CA HIS A 31 -21.75 -19.28 20.87
C HIS A 31 -21.68 -19.24 22.40
N ALA A 32 -20.59 -18.72 22.99
CA ALA A 32 -20.52 -18.50 24.43
C ALA A 32 -21.50 -17.39 24.83
N SER A 33 -22.37 -17.74 25.77
CA SER A 33 -23.58 -17.03 26.21
C SER A 33 -23.38 -15.69 26.93
N LYS A 34 -22.46 -14.85 26.45
CA LYS A 34 -22.58 -13.40 26.59
C LYS A 34 -22.53 -12.80 25.20
N ALA A 35 -23.63 -12.98 24.46
CA ALA A 35 -23.92 -12.25 23.23
C ALA A 35 -23.56 -10.78 23.47
N LYS A 36 -22.40 -10.34 22.95
CA LYS A 36 -22.17 -8.90 22.79
C LYS A 36 -23.33 -8.45 21.92
N ARG A 37 -24.23 -7.64 22.49
CA ARG A 37 -25.34 -7.08 21.72
C ARG A 37 -24.76 -6.55 20.41
N PRO A 38 -25.31 -6.94 19.24
CA PRO A 38 -24.81 -6.44 17.97
C PRO A 38 -24.76 -4.92 18.05
N ILE A 39 -23.67 -4.34 17.52
CA ILE A 39 -23.59 -2.89 17.38
C ILE A 39 -24.80 -2.49 16.54
N ALA A 40 -25.66 -1.63 17.09
CA ALA A 40 -26.84 -1.19 16.37
C ALA A 40 -26.38 -0.55 15.04
N PRO A 41 -27.02 -0.90 13.91
CA PRO A 41 -26.68 -0.29 12.63
C PRO A 41 -26.97 1.21 12.66
N ALA A 42 -26.41 1.91 11.67
CA ALA A 42 -26.80 3.30 11.41
C ALA A 42 -28.32 3.37 11.15
N SER A 43 -28.95 4.45 11.58
CA SER A 43 -30.31 4.78 11.14
C SER A 43 -30.32 5.23 9.67
N ASP A 44 -31.51 5.43 9.10
CA ASP A 44 -31.68 6.01 7.76
C ASP A 44 -31.21 7.47 7.66
N TRP A 45 -30.97 8.13 8.80
CA TRP A 45 -30.43 9.48 8.84
C TRP A 45 -28.96 9.54 8.39
N THR A 46 -28.63 10.54 7.57
CA THR A 46 -27.26 10.82 7.12
C THR A 46 -26.92 12.29 7.28
N LEU A 47 -25.80 12.60 7.93
CA LEU A 47 -25.19 13.92 7.98
C LEU A 47 -24.02 13.96 7.00
N ILE A 48 -24.06 14.89 6.06
CA ILE A 48 -22.94 15.21 5.17
C ILE A 48 -22.51 16.63 5.49
N PHE A 49 -21.21 16.86 5.64
CA PHE A 49 -20.70 18.22 5.84
C PHE A 49 -19.28 18.34 5.28
N ASP A 50 -18.93 19.57 4.92
CA ASP A 50 -17.62 19.96 4.41
C ASP A 50 -17.21 21.31 5.01
N THR A 51 -15.91 21.63 5.01
CA THR A 51 -15.37 22.82 5.65
C THR A 51 -14.46 23.64 4.74
N GLU A 52 -14.73 24.95 4.69
CA GLU A 52 -13.92 25.93 3.97
C GLU A 52 -12.98 26.66 4.93
N THR A 53 -11.71 26.71 4.56
CA THR A 53 -10.65 27.22 5.44
C THR A 53 -9.91 28.40 4.86
N THR A 54 -9.12 29.07 5.70
CA THR A 54 -8.05 29.96 5.23
C THR A 54 -7.01 29.15 4.44
N VAL A 55 -6.29 29.81 3.54
CA VAL A 55 -5.23 29.21 2.71
C VAL A 55 -3.85 29.21 3.38
N ASP A 56 -3.74 29.83 4.55
CA ASP A 56 -2.51 29.85 5.35
C ASP A 56 -2.17 28.49 5.97
N ALA A 57 -1.03 28.41 6.66
CA ALA A 57 -0.57 27.17 7.27
C ALA A 57 -1.48 26.62 8.39
N ALA A 58 -2.30 27.47 9.02
CA ALA A 58 -3.23 27.09 10.07
C ALA A 58 -4.50 26.45 9.50
N GLN A 59 -4.88 26.82 8.28
CA GLN A 59 -6.09 26.36 7.59
C GLN A 59 -7.30 26.46 8.52
N SER A 60 -7.58 27.67 9.01
CA SER A 60 -8.65 27.91 9.98
C SER A 60 -10.01 27.90 9.34
N LEU A 61 -11.01 27.34 10.03
CA LEU A 61 -12.40 27.38 9.59
C LEU A 61 -12.83 28.84 9.36
N ARG A 62 -13.32 29.12 8.16
CA ARG A 62 -14.05 30.35 7.84
C ARG A 62 -15.53 30.06 7.96
N PHE A 63 -15.99 29.17 7.09
CA PHE A 63 -17.35 28.64 7.07
C PHE A 63 -17.35 27.20 6.55
N GLY A 64 -18.51 26.58 6.43
CA GLY A 64 -18.72 25.25 5.88
C GLY A 64 -20.17 25.05 5.52
N SER A 65 -20.47 23.88 4.98
CA SER A 65 -21.79 23.52 4.48
C SER A 65 -22.20 22.15 5.02
N TYR A 66 -23.50 21.91 5.14
CA TYR A 66 -24.02 20.60 5.53
C TYR A 66 -25.37 20.31 4.92
N GLN A 67 -25.66 19.01 4.83
CA GLN A 67 -26.96 18.47 4.53
C GLN A 67 -27.29 17.35 5.51
N PHE A 68 -28.55 17.28 5.93
CA PHE A 68 -29.08 16.23 6.77
C PHE A 68 -30.25 15.56 6.06
N HIS A 69 -30.11 14.27 5.79
CA HIS A 69 -31.06 13.48 5.00
C HIS A 69 -31.71 12.39 5.85
N ASN A 70 -32.96 12.06 5.54
CA ASN A 70 -33.65 10.85 6.00
C ASN A 70 -33.89 9.94 4.79
N GLY A 71 -33.12 8.85 4.69
CA GLY A 71 -33.07 8.08 3.45
C GLY A 71 -32.61 8.98 2.30
N ASP A 72 -33.41 9.06 1.23
CA ASP A 72 -33.12 9.91 0.08
C ASP A 72 -33.75 11.32 0.15
N THR A 73 -34.46 11.63 1.24
CA THR A 73 -35.13 12.93 1.41
C THR A 73 -34.26 13.90 2.20
N LEU A 74 -33.97 15.06 1.61
CA LEU A 74 -33.30 16.16 2.29
C LEU A 74 -34.25 16.76 3.35
N ASP A 75 -33.81 16.78 4.60
CA ASP A 75 -34.58 17.33 5.73
C ASP A 75 -34.12 18.77 6.08
N GLU A 76 -32.82 18.99 6.16
CA GLU A 76 -32.23 20.30 6.43
C GLU A 76 -30.94 20.47 5.62
N ALA A 77 -30.74 21.66 5.05
CA ALA A 77 -29.48 22.09 4.48
C ALA A 77 -29.07 23.42 5.11
N GLY A 78 -27.76 23.66 5.25
CA GLY A 78 -27.31 24.86 5.92
C GLY A 78 -25.84 25.17 5.77
N LEU A 79 -25.51 26.38 6.22
CA LEU A 79 -24.16 26.91 6.30
C LEU A 79 -23.73 27.01 7.76
N ILE A 80 -22.45 26.75 8.00
CA ILE A 80 -21.80 26.79 9.31
C ILE A 80 -20.76 27.89 9.23
N TYR A 81 -20.65 28.79 10.20
CA TYR A 81 -19.56 29.78 10.21
C TYR A 81 -18.87 29.86 11.56
N ASP A 82 -17.58 30.21 11.52
CA ASP A 82 -16.84 30.56 12.72
C ASP A 82 -16.97 32.08 12.95
N PRO A 83 -17.53 32.55 14.08
CA PRO A 83 -17.67 33.99 14.36
C PRO A 83 -16.35 34.76 14.35
N GLU A 84 -15.22 34.10 14.64
CA GLU A 84 -13.88 34.70 14.55
C GLU A 84 -13.27 34.59 13.13
N GLY A 85 -13.93 33.89 12.22
CA GLY A 85 -13.39 33.50 10.91
C GLY A 85 -14.02 34.15 9.69
N VAL A 86 -15.06 34.94 9.91
CA VAL A 86 -15.68 35.76 8.88
C VAL A 86 -15.74 37.20 9.36
N THR A 87 -15.52 38.15 8.45
CA THR A 87 -15.75 39.57 8.73
C THR A 87 -17.25 39.86 8.83
N PRO A 88 -17.66 41.02 9.38
CA PRO A 88 -19.07 41.41 9.39
C PRO A 88 -19.71 41.43 7.99
N ASP A 89 -18.96 41.86 6.97
CA ASP A 89 -19.42 41.91 5.59
C ASP A 89 -19.59 40.50 5.00
N GLU A 90 -18.63 39.61 5.25
CA GLU A 90 -18.72 38.20 4.84
C GLU A 90 -19.89 37.47 5.52
N LEU A 91 -20.15 37.78 6.79
CA LEU A 91 -21.30 37.24 7.52
C LEU A 91 -22.63 37.77 6.93
N ALA A 92 -22.68 39.04 6.53
CA ALA A 92 -23.84 39.60 5.85
C ALA A 92 -24.09 38.91 4.50
N THR A 93 -23.03 38.63 3.74
CA THR A 93 -23.09 37.84 2.49
C THR A 93 -23.63 36.43 2.75
N LEU A 94 -23.06 35.69 3.71
CA LEU A 94 -23.52 34.34 4.05
C LEU A 94 -24.98 34.31 4.50
N ARG A 95 -25.42 35.31 5.27
CA ARG A 95 -26.81 35.45 5.71
C ARG A 95 -27.75 35.73 4.54
N SER A 96 -27.41 36.71 3.71
CA SER A 96 -28.19 37.04 2.51
C SER A 96 -28.33 35.85 1.56
N TYR A 97 -27.24 35.12 1.34
CA TYR A 97 -27.24 33.88 0.57
C TYR A 97 -28.13 32.81 1.21
N ALA A 98 -27.97 32.57 2.52
CA ALA A 98 -28.75 31.56 3.23
C ALA A 98 -30.25 31.87 3.21
N ASP A 99 -30.65 33.11 3.45
CA ASP A 99 -32.05 33.54 3.43
C ASP A 99 -32.68 33.36 2.05
N ARG A 100 -31.93 33.67 0.98
CA ARG A 100 -32.39 33.53 -0.41
C ARG A 100 -32.56 32.07 -0.84
N GLU A 101 -31.64 31.21 -0.45
CA GLU A 101 -31.64 29.79 -0.83
C GLU A 101 -32.42 28.90 0.18
N GLY A 102 -33.01 29.50 1.23
CA GLY A 102 -33.75 28.77 2.26
C GLY A 102 -32.88 27.87 3.15
N LEU A 103 -31.62 28.25 3.36
CA LEU A 103 -30.64 27.49 4.13
C LEU A 103 -30.60 27.95 5.60
N CYS A 104 -30.33 27.02 6.51
CA CYS A 104 -30.08 27.36 7.90
C CYS A 104 -28.64 27.87 8.09
N LEU A 105 -28.47 29.13 8.50
CA LEU A 105 -27.17 29.66 8.90
C LEU A 105 -26.94 29.43 10.41
N ARG A 106 -25.88 28.71 10.76
CA ARG A 106 -25.54 28.36 12.14
C ARG A 106 -24.11 28.76 12.45
N THR A 107 -23.84 29.17 13.69
CA THR A 107 -22.47 29.22 14.20
C THR A 107 -21.91 27.80 14.29
N ARG A 108 -20.58 27.68 14.33
CA ARG A 108 -19.87 26.41 14.52
C ARG A 108 -20.32 25.68 15.80
N ASP A 109 -20.57 26.41 16.90
CA ASP A 109 -21.07 25.83 18.14
C ASP A 109 -22.50 25.31 18.02
N GLU A 110 -23.40 26.07 17.41
CA GLU A 110 -24.80 25.65 17.16
C GLU A 110 -24.86 24.42 16.26
N PHE A 111 -24.08 24.37 15.17
CA PHE A 111 -24.01 23.18 14.32
C PHE A 111 -23.56 21.94 15.09
N VAL A 112 -22.48 22.06 15.88
CA VAL A 112 -21.95 20.93 16.66
C VAL A 112 -22.98 20.45 17.69
N ASP A 113 -23.59 21.35 18.45
CA ASP A 113 -24.50 20.97 19.52
C ASP A 113 -25.87 20.52 18.99
N GLU A 114 -26.42 21.21 17.99
CA GLU A 114 -27.78 21.00 17.50
C GLU A 114 -27.88 19.97 16.38
N VAL A 115 -26.91 19.92 15.47
CA VAL A 115 -26.94 19.00 14.33
C VAL A 115 -26.05 17.79 14.61
N PHE A 116 -24.76 18.01 14.85
CA PHE A 116 -23.80 16.90 14.99
C PHE A 116 -24.10 16.01 16.20
N PHE A 117 -24.40 16.58 17.38
CA PHE A 117 -24.71 15.79 18.57
C PHE A 117 -26.20 15.55 18.78
N LYS A 118 -27.05 16.58 18.86
CA LYS A 118 -28.49 16.39 19.14
C LYS A 118 -29.21 15.62 18.03
N ARG A 119 -28.80 15.74 16.76
CA ARG A 119 -29.39 14.95 15.66
C ARG A 119 -28.54 13.74 15.30
N ALA A 120 -27.36 13.93 14.72
CA ALA A 120 -26.60 12.83 14.14
C ALA A 120 -26.18 11.77 15.19
N TRP A 121 -25.61 12.18 16.33
CA TRP A 121 -25.24 11.23 17.39
C TRP A 121 -26.44 10.57 18.09
N GLN A 122 -27.54 11.31 18.35
CA GLN A 122 -28.71 10.74 19.03
C GLN A 122 -29.51 9.80 18.15
N LEU A 123 -29.71 10.16 16.87
CA LEU A 123 -30.44 9.36 15.88
C LEU A 123 -29.61 8.18 15.36
N ARG A 124 -28.29 8.16 15.61
CA ARG A 124 -27.32 7.21 15.04
C ARG A 124 -27.19 7.36 13.53
N ALA A 125 -27.17 8.60 13.07
CA ALA A 125 -26.95 8.91 11.67
C ALA A 125 -25.56 8.44 11.19
N ALA A 126 -25.45 8.13 9.91
CA ALA A 126 -24.17 8.05 9.22
C ALA A 126 -23.58 9.45 9.08
N ILE A 127 -22.32 9.64 9.48
CA ILE A 127 -21.58 10.90 9.34
C ILE A 127 -20.63 10.71 8.15
N VAL A 128 -20.89 11.45 7.07
CA VAL A 128 -20.27 11.28 5.76
C VAL A 128 -19.52 12.54 5.37
N GLY A 129 -18.39 12.38 4.70
CA GLY A 129 -17.62 13.49 4.13
C GLY A 129 -16.58 12.98 3.15
N PHE A 130 -15.90 13.89 2.44
CA PHE A 130 -14.81 13.60 1.54
C PHE A 130 -13.52 14.16 2.14
N ASN A 131 -12.77 13.34 2.92
CA ASN A 131 -11.69 13.75 3.83
C ASN A 131 -12.12 14.11 5.28
N LEU A 132 -13.10 13.38 5.82
CA LEU A 132 -13.64 13.54 7.19
C LEU A 132 -12.60 13.83 8.31
N PRO A 133 -11.40 13.19 8.35
CA PRO A 133 -10.39 13.54 9.34
C PRO A 133 -10.01 15.02 9.38
N PHE A 134 -9.96 15.67 8.20
CA PHE A 134 -9.70 17.09 8.07
C PHE A 134 -10.89 17.90 8.59
N ASP A 135 -12.11 17.67 8.08
CA ASP A 135 -13.29 18.48 8.43
C ASP A 135 -13.61 18.42 9.92
N ILE A 136 -13.55 17.22 10.51
CA ILE A 136 -13.73 17.01 11.96
C ILE A 136 -12.70 17.82 12.76
N SER A 137 -11.47 17.94 12.26
CA SER A 137 -10.43 18.71 12.95
C SER A 137 -10.67 20.22 12.87
N ARG A 138 -11.39 20.70 11.84
CA ARG A 138 -11.70 22.13 11.63
C ARG A 138 -12.83 22.62 12.52
N ILE A 139 -13.82 21.77 12.81
CA ILE A 139 -14.90 22.07 13.76
C ILE A 139 -14.55 21.77 15.23
N ALA A 140 -13.31 21.35 15.52
CA ALA A 140 -12.88 21.01 16.88
C ALA A 140 -12.40 22.23 17.67
N ILE A 141 -12.89 22.43 18.90
CA ILE A 141 -12.41 23.48 19.82
C ILE A 141 -11.10 23.11 20.51
N LYS A 142 -10.81 21.82 20.60
CA LYS A 142 -9.58 21.32 21.22
C LYS A 142 -9.23 19.96 20.68
N HIS A 143 -7.94 19.73 20.47
CA HIS A 143 -7.41 18.41 20.16
C HIS A 143 -6.41 17.94 21.22
N GLY A 144 -6.09 16.66 21.18
CA GLY A 144 -5.02 16.05 21.96
C GLY A 144 -4.70 14.67 21.41
N SER A 145 -3.73 13.98 22.02
CA SER A 145 -3.47 12.57 21.70
C SER A 145 -4.56 11.70 22.32
N ALA A 146 -5.11 10.76 21.54
CA ALA A 146 -6.08 9.82 22.05
C ALA A 146 -5.45 8.95 23.15
N ARG A 147 -6.08 8.93 24.31
CA ARG A 147 -5.63 8.13 25.45
C ARG A 147 -6.03 6.68 25.24
N THR A 148 -5.09 5.79 25.52
CA THR A 148 -5.34 4.35 25.64
C THR A 148 -4.99 3.96 27.08
N PRO A 149 -5.81 3.14 27.78
CA PRO A 149 -5.49 2.72 29.14
C PRO A 149 -4.08 2.13 29.24
N ILE A 150 -3.37 2.42 30.33
CA ILE A 150 -1.97 1.99 30.52
C ILE A 150 -1.86 0.46 30.55
N ASP A 151 -2.90 -0.19 31.06
CA ASP A 151 -3.08 -1.63 31.20
C ASP A 151 -3.56 -2.32 29.91
N ALA A 152 -4.08 -1.58 28.93
CA ALA A 152 -4.56 -2.17 27.68
C ALA A 152 -3.44 -2.93 26.94
N ASP A 153 -3.72 -4.19 26.58
CA ASP A 153 -2.79 -5.03 25.81
C ASP A 153 -2.71 -4.61 24.34
N ASN A 154 -3.67 -3.79 23.89
CA ASN A 154 -3.72 -3.22 22.54
C ASN A 154 -3.78 -1.69 22.58
N GLY A 155 -3.15 -1.06 21.59
CA GLY A 155 -2.95 0.37 21.41
C GLY A 155 -3.99 1.01 20.52
N GLY A 156 -5.21 0.48 20.47
CA GLY A 156 -6.17 0.68 19.36
C GLY A 156 -6.21 2.10 18.77
N MET A 157 -6.37 3.14 19.61
CA MET A 157 -6.36 4.56 19.18
C MET A 157 -5.08 5.33 19.57
N ARG A 158 -4.06 4.68 20.14
CA ARG A 158 -2.77 5.32 20.38
C ARG A 158 -2.18 5.80 19.06
N ASP A 159 -1.48 6.92 19.13
CA ASP A 159 -0.94 7.70 18.00
C ASP A 159 -2.03 8.32 17.11
N GLY A 160 -3.31 8.18 17.49
CA GLY A 160 -4.42 8.95 16.94
C GLY A 160 -4.70 10.24 17.71
N PHE A 161 -5.51 11.11 17.10
CA PHE A 161 -6.04 12.31 17.72
C PHE A 161 -7.34 12.03 18.48
N THR A 162 -7.60 12.84 19.51
CA THR A 162 -8.94 13.01 20.09
C THR A 162 -9.35 14.48 19.98
N PHE A 163 -10.55 14.70 19.47
CA PHE A 163 -11.15 16.01 19.22
C PHE A 163 -12.32 16.23 20.16
N LYS A 164 -12.26 17.33 20.92
CA LYS A 164 -13.39 17.86 21.64
C LYS A 164 -14.09 18.85 20.70
N LEU A 165 -15.35 18.57 20.36
CA LEU A 165 -16.11 19.40 19.42
C LEU A 165 -17.00 20.44 20.15
N SER A 166 -17.57 20.07 21.30
CA SER A 166 -18.50 20.92 22.06
C SER A 166 -17.94 21.38 23.40
N HIS A 167 -18.34 22.57 23.86
CA HIS A 167 -18.07 23.04 25.22
C HIS A 167 -18.77 22.17 26.29
N GLN A 168 -19.89 21.54 25.93
CA GLN A 168 -20.70 20.71 26.81
C GLN A 168 -19.97 19.39 27.13
N LYS A 169 -19.65 19.18 28.41
CA LYS A 169 -18.80 18.07 28.87
C LYS A 169 -19.43 16.68 28.70
N PHE A 170 -20.74 16.58 28.50
CA PHE A 170 -21.41 15.28 28.41
C PHE A 170 -21.35 14.66 27.00
N TRP A 171 -21.07 15.47 25.97
CA TRP A 171 -20.86 14.95 24.62
C TRP A 171 -19.52 14.20 24.53
N PRO A 172 -19.46 13.10 23.77
CA PRO A 172 -18.22 12.37 23.59
C PRO A 172 -17.26 13.12 22.67
N ASN A 173 -15.96 13.00 22.94
CA ASN A 173 -14.95 13.39 21.97
C ASN A 173 -15.01 12.47 20.73
N VAL A 174 -14.61 12.98 19.58
CA VAL A 174 -14.31 12.15 18.40
C VAL A 174 -12.85 11.73 18.46
N ARG A 175 -12.52 10.54 17.96
CA ARG A 175 -11.14 10.04 17.89
C ARG A 175 -10.85 9.61 16.46
N VAL A 176 -9.70 10.00 15.94
CA VAL A 176 -9.28 9.70 14.57
C VAL A 176 -7.86 9.15 14.59
N LYS A 177 -7.66 7.96 14.03
CA LYS A 177 -6.34 7.35 13.86
C LYS A 177 -6.09 7.13 12.38
N HIS A 178 -5.03 7.77 11.86
CA HIS A 178 -4.58 7.56 10.50
C HIS A 178 -4.08 6.13 10.29
N MET A 179 -4.43 5.50 9.16
CA MET A 179 -3.97 4.16 8.78
C MET A 179 -3.10 4.21 7.52
N SER A 180 -3.53 4.99 6.53
CA SER A 180 -2.84 5.22 5.26
C SER A 180 -3.37 6.49 4.59
N ALA A 181 -2.78 6.91 3.49
CA ALA A 181 -3.23 8.04 2.66
C ALA A 181 -4.68 7.88 2.16
N ARG A 182 -5.22 6.65 2.18
CA ARG A 182 -6.58 6.31 1.75
C ARG A 182 -7.55 6.03 2.89
N ALA A 183 -7.08 5.85 4.13
CA ALA A 183 -7.95 5.39 5.22
C ALA A 183 -7.59 5.94 6.61
N ALA A 184 -8.61 6.21 7.40
CA ALA A 184 -8.50 6.53 8.82
C ALA A 184 -9.60 5.83 9.62
N TRP A 185 -9.27 5.40 10.84
CA TRP A 185 -10.27 4.89 11.78
C TRP A 185 -10.85 6.04 12.60
N ILE A 186 -12.15 6.28 12.45
CA ILE A 186 -12.90 7.31 13.18
C ILE A 186 -13.89 6.64 14.14
N SER A 187 -13.99 7.14 15.37
CA SER A 187 -15.02 6.72 16.31
C SER A 187 -15.25 7.72 17.44
N PHE A 188 -16.44 7.69 18.03
CA PHE A 188 -16.70 8.36 19.31
C PHE A 188 -15.91 7.71 20.46
N ALA A 189 -15.40 8.56 21.36
CA ALA A 189 -14.89 8.18 22.66
C ALA A 189 -16.05 7.77 23.60
N LYS A 190 -15.70 7.17 24.74
CA LYS A 190 -16.71 6.91 25.79
C LYS A 190 -17.19 8.26 26.36
N PRO A 191 -18.52 8.51 26.43
CA PRO A 191 -19.05 9.66 27.14
C PRO A 191 -18.63 9.63 28.61
N MET A 192 -18.55 10.81 29.26
CA MET A 192 -18.24 10.87 30.70
C MET A 192 -19.36 10.28 31.58
N LYS A 193 -20.60 10.25 31.09
CA LYS A 193 -21.77 9.75 31.84
C LYS A 193 -21.75 8.22 31.91
N GLN A 194 -21.94 7.66 33.11
CA GLN A 194 -22.09 6.22 33.29
C GLN A 194 -23.44 5.78 32.70
N PRO A 195 -23.46 4.98 31.61
CA PRO A 195 -24.70 4.63 30.92
C PRO A 195 -25.50 3.56 31.69
N ASP A 196 -24.83 2.78 32.54
CA ASP A 196 -25.42 1.66 33.25
C ASP A 196 -25.98 2.10 34.60
N SER A 197 -27.27 1.82 34.83
CA SER A 197 -27.90 1.96 36.14
C SER A 197 -27.19 1.09 37.20
N ARG A 198 -27.36 1.42 38.48
CA ARG A 198 -26.82 0.60 39.58
C ARG A 198 -27.29 -0.86 39.51
N GLY A 199 -28.54 -1.10 39.10
CA GLY A 199 -29.12 -2.43 38.92
C GLY A 199 -28.48 -3.23 37.78
N GLN A 200 -28.25 -2.60 36.62
CA GLN A 200 -27.54 -3.24 35.50
C GLN A 200 -26.12 -3.65 35.87
N ARG A 201 -25.39 -2.77 36.58
CA ARG A 201 -24.02 -3.05 37.05
C ARG A 201 -23.97 -4.23 38.03
N LYS A 202 -24.90 -4.30 38.99
CA LYS A 202 -25.02 -5.44 39.92
C LYS A 202 -25.31 -6.76 39.19
N ARG A 203 -26.01 -6.71 38.05
CA ARG A 203 -26.30 -7.88 37.19
C ARG A 203 -25.19 -8.16 36.16
N GLY A 204 -24.08 -7.45 36.21
CA GLY A 204 -22.98 -7.58 35.25
C GLY A 204 -23.34 -7.15 33.81
N MET A 205 -24.47 -6.45 33.62
CA MET A 205 -24.90 -5.93 32.32
C MET A 205 -24.12 -4.64 32.01
N LYS A 206 -23.53 -4.57 30.82
CA LYS A 206 -22.83 -3.38 30.30
C LYS A 206 -23.48 -2.94 28.99
N THR A 207 -23.86 -1.67 28.91
CA THR A 207 -24.31 -1.04 27.67
C THR A 207 -23.11 -0.91 26.72
N SER A 208 -23.27 -1.33 25.47
CA SER A 208 -22.22 -1.21 24.46
C SER A 208 -21.93 0.26 24.16
N ASP A 209 -20.65 0.61 24.02
CA ASP A 209 -20.23 1.96 23.65
C ASP A 209 -20.77 2.33 22.26
N ARG A 210 -21.43 3.48 22.14
CA ARG A 210 -21.82 4.05 20.84
C ARG A 210 -20.58 4.58 20.14
N ARG A 211 -20.05 3.83 19.16
CA ARG A 211 -18.82 4.20 18.43
C ARG A 211 -19.06 5.08 17.20
N GLY A 212 -20.31 5.24 16.77
CA GLY A 212 -20.70 6.05 15.62
C GLY A 212 -20.45 5.36 14.29
N HIS A 213 -21.05 5.92 13.24
CA HIS A 213 -20.95 5.44 11.86
C HIS A 213 -20.33 6.56 11.04
N PHE A 214 -19.02 6.46 10.77
CA PHE A 214 -18.26 7.48 10.04
C PHE A 214 -17.82 6.90 8.71
N ILE A 215 -18.12 7.58 7.61
CA ILE A 215 -17.89 7.10 6.26
C ILE A 215 -17.15 8.18 5.46
N ASP A 216 -15.88 7.93 5.19
CA ASP A 216 -15.10 8.76 4.28
C ASP A 216 -15.28 8.23 2.85
N VAL A 217 -15.94 9.02 2.00
CA VAL A 217 -16.28 8.66 0.62
C VAL A 217 -15.03 8.31 -0.18
N LYS A 218 -13.92 9.01 0.07
CA LYS A 218 -12.62 8.74 -0.56
C LYS A 218 -12.11 7.33 -0.24
N THR A 219 -12.28 6.89 1.01
CA THR A 219 -11.84 5.56 1.47
C THR A 219 -12.66 4.45 0.82
N VAL A 220 -13.99 4.60 0.80
CA VAL A 220 -14.89 3.59 0.22
C VAL A 220 -14.67 3.47 -1.29
N ALA A 221 -14.55 4.59 -2.01
CA ALA A 221 -14.24 4.59 -3.43
C ALA A 221 -12.90 3.90 -3.73
N GLY A 222 -11.88 4.17 -2.90
CA GLY A 222 -10.58 3.52 -2.99
C GLY A 222 -10.65 2.00 -2.89
N ALA A 223 -11.44 1.50 -1.94
CA ALA A 223 -11.64 0.07 -1.72
C ALA A 223 -12.45 -0.61 -2.83
N LEU A 224 -13.47 0.05 -3.37
CA LEU A 224 -14.36 -0.51 -4.40
C LEU A 224 -13.77 -0.50 -5.81
N PHE A 225 -12.85 0.42 -6.11
CA PHE A 225 -12.29 0.59 -7.46
C PHE A 225 -10.78 0.34 -7.55
N ALA A 226 -10.13 0.02 -6.42
CA ALA A 226 -8.68 -0.19 -6.34
C ALA A 226 -7.83 0.99 -6.89
N ARG A 227 -8.35 2.23 -6.76
CA ARG A 227 -7.66 3.46 -7.21
C ARG A 227 -8.07 4.68 -6.39
N GLY A 228 -7.19 5.68 -6.33
CA GLY A 228 -7.46 6.92 -5.60
C GLY A 228 -8.30 7.90 -6.43
N PHE A 229 -9.11 8.71 -5.75
CA PHE A 229 -9.87 9.81 -6.35
C PHE A 229 -9.76 11.10 -5.52
N ASN A 230 -9.85 12.25 -6.20
CA ASN A 230 -10.36 13.49 -5.60
C ASN A 230 -11.87 13.59 -5.87
N LEU A 231 -12.57 14.53 -5.22
CA LEU A 231 -14.03 14.61 -5.31
C LEU A 231 -14.50 14.86 -6.74
N ALA A 232 -13.88 15.81 -7.45
CA ALA A 232 -14.21 16.12 -8.85
C ALA A 232 -13.99 14.96 -9.82
N GLY A 233 -12.92 14.17 -9.62
CA GLY A 233 -12.66 12.97 -10.40
C GLY A 233 -13.63 11.84 -10.08
N LEU A 234 -14.00 11.68 -8.81
CA LEU A 234 -14.97 10.66 -8.40
C LEU A 234 -16.39 11.00 -8.91
N SER A 235 -16.83 12.25 -8.76
CA SER A 235 -18.17 12.68 -9.15
C SER A 235 -18.38 12.52 -10.66
N ARG A 236 -17.39 12.89 -11.48
CA ARG A 236 -17.40 12.63 -12.93
C ARG A 236 -17.34 11.15 -13.25
N PHE A 237 -16.50 10.37 -12.55
CA PHE A 237 -16.40 8.94 -12.79
C PHE A 237 -17.70 8.19 -12.49
N LEU A 238 -18.38 8.56 -11.41
CA LEU A 238 -19.66 7.98 -11.04
C LEU A 238 -20.84 8.55 -11.84
N LYS A 239 -20.60 9.56 -12.68
CA LYS A 239 -21.62 10.27 -13.48
C LYS A 239 -22.77 10.76 -12.59
N VAL A 240 -22.44 11.37 -11.45
CA VAL A 240 -23.44 11.95 -10.55
C VAL A 240 -24.09 13.17 -11.18
N ASP A 241 -25.31 13.50 -10.74
CA ASP A 241 -26.11 14.57 -11.34
C ASP A 241 -25.46 15.95 -11.14
N HIS A 242 -24.83 16.18 -9.99
CA HIS A 242 -24.17 17.43 -9.63
C HIS A 242 -22.68 17.18 -9.38
N PRO A 243 -21.86 17.06 -10.44
CA PRO A 243 -20.42 16.90 -10.28
C PRO A 243 -19.81 18.15 -9.63
N LYS A 244 -18.78 17.94 -8.81
CA LYS A 244 -18.04 19.04 -8.18
C LYS A 244 -17.51 20.01 -9.25
N GLN A 245 -17.76 21.29 -9.01
CA GLN A 245 -17.30 22.40 -9.85
C GLN A 245 -15.93 22.90 -9.40
N ASP A 246 -15.23 23.62 -10.27
CA ASP A 246 -13.98 24.29 -9.93
C ASP A 246 -14.25 25.67 -9.31
N PHE A 247 -13.42 26.03 -8.33
CA PHE A 247 -13.37 27.34 -7.71
C PHE A 247 -11.93 27.60 -7.31
N ASP A 248 -11.41 28.81 -7.51
CA ASP A 248 -9.99 29.12 -7.28
C ASP A 248 -9.77 30.32 -6.33
N ALA A 249 -10.79 31.14 -6.06
CA ALA A 249 -10.67 32.39 -5.29
C ALA A 249 -10.80 32.19 -3.75
N PHE A 250 -10.07 31.23 -3.18
CA PHE A 250 -10.14 30.90 -1.74
C PHE A 250 -9.43 31.91 -0.83
N ASP A 251 -8.53 32.73 -1.38
CA ASP A 251 -7.77 33.77 -0.67
C ASP A 251 -8.55 35.10 -0.54
N GLY A 252 -9.63 35.26 -1.31
CA GLY A 252 -10.51 36.42 -1.29
C GLY A 252 -11.59 36.40 -0.21
N PRO A 253 -12.40 37.47 -0.12
CA PRO A 253 -13.56 37.53 0.80
C PRO A 253 -14.61 36.48 0.43
N VAL A 254 -15.43 36.06 1.40
CA VAL A 254 -16.55 35.16 1.14
C VAL A 254 -17.57 35.81 0.20
N THR A 255 -17.91 35.10 -0.89
CA THR A 255 -18.88 35.52 -1.90
C THR A 255 -20.04 34.52 -2.02
N ASP A 256 -21.13 34.94 -2.67
CA ASP A 256 -22.24 34.06 -3.05
C ASP A 256 -21.78 32.87 -3.93
N GLU A 257 -20.75 33.08 -4.74
CA GLU A 257 -20.15 32.02 -5.56
C GLU A 257 -19.46 30.97 -4.70
N MET A 258 -18.67 31.40 -3.71
CA MET A 258 -18.01 30.51 -2.77
C MET A 258 -19.01 29.72 -1.92
N ALA A 259 -20.10 30.35 -1.47
CA ALA A 259 -21.17 29.69 -0.72
C ALA A 259 -21.90 28.63 -1.58
N ARG A 260 -22.18 28.94 -2.85
CA ARG A 260 -22.77 27.99 -3.82
C ARG A 260 -21.86 26.81 -4.08
N TYR A 261 -20.57 27.07 -4.30
CA TYR A 261 -19.56 26.04 -4.47
C TYR A 261 -19.51 25.09 -3.26
N ALA A 262 -19.47 25.63 -2.03
CA ALA A 262 -19.44 24.81 -0.81
C ALA A 262 -20.69 23.95 -0.64
N MET A 263 -21.88 24.45 -1.01
CA MET A 263 -23.10 23.64 -1.02
C MET A 263 -23.08 22.56 -2.10
N GLY A 264 -22.54 22.89 -3.29
CA GLY A 264 -22.33 21.94 -4.38
C GLY A 264 -21.40 20.79 -4.01
N ASP A 265 -20.36 21.04 -3.21
CA ASP A 265 -19.44 20.01 -2.72
C ASP A 265 -20.11 18.99 -1.80
N VAL A 266 -20.96 19.46 -0.90
CA VAL A 266 -21.75 18.58 -0.03
C VAL A 266 -22.77 17.77 -0.83
N GLN A 267 -23.41 18.38 -1.83
CA GLN A 267 -24.31 17.68 -2.75
C GLN A 267 -23.56 16.59 -3.54
N ALA A 268 -22.42 16.93 -4.16
CA ALA A 268 -21.60 15.98 -4.90
C ALA A 268 -21.12 14.83 -4.00
N THR A 269 -20.75 15.13 -2.76
CA THR A 269 -20.33 14.13 -1.76
C THR A 269 -21.48 13.19 -1.39
N TRP A 270 -22.70 13.72 -1.21
CA TRP A 270 -23.90 12.93 -0.96
C TRP A 270 -24.21 11.98 -2.12
N GLU A 271 -24.19 12.47 -3.36
CA GLU A 271 -24.47 11.64 -4.54
C GLU A 271 -23.41 10.57 -4.75
N CYS A 272 -22.13 10.91 -4.56
CA CYS A 272 -21.05 9.93 -4.56
C CYS A 272 -21.28 8.87 -3.48
N TYR A 273 -21.63 9.28 -2.26
CA TYR A 273 -21.93 8.35 -1.17
C TYR A 273 -23.08 7.40 -1.52
N ARG A 274 -24.21 7.91 -2.02
CA ARG A 274 -25.35 7.08 -2.45
C ARG A 274 -24.94 6.08 -3.52
N ALA A 275 -24.23 6.52 -4.55
CA ALA A 275 -23.77 5.66 -5.64
C ALA A 275 -22.81 4.56 -5.14
N LEU A 276 -21.87 4.91 -4.25
CA LEU A 276 -20.95 3.93 -3.64
C LEU A 276 -21.67 2.96 -2.71
N ARG A 277 -22.63 3.44 -1.91
CA ARG A 277 -23.44 2.60 -1.02
C ARG A 277 -24.25 1.60 -1.83
N GLY A 278 -24.94 2.04 -2.88
CA GLY A 278 -25.68 1.14 -3.77
C GLY A 278 -24.79 0.07 -4.40
N ARG A 279 -23.59 0.43 -4.86
CA ARG A 279 -22.59 -0.53 -5.37
C ARG A 279 -22.08 -1.48 -4.29
N PHE A 280 -21.89 -1.01 -3.07
CA PHE A 280 -21.47 -1.85 -1.95
C PHE A 280 -22.57 -2.85 -1.56
N ASP A 281 -23.82 -2.40 -1.50
CA ASP A 281 -24.98 -3.24 -1.19
C ASP A 281 -25.16 -4.36 -2.22
N GLN A 282 -24.88 -4.08 -3.51
CA GLN A 282 -24.84 -5.09 -4.57
C GLN A 282 -23.83 -6.22 -4.30
N LEU A 283 -22.77 -6.01 -3.50
CA LEU A 283 -21.82 -7.08 -3.18
C LEU A 283 -22.44 -8.16 -2.27
N GLY A 284 -23.59 -7.91 -1.65
CA GLY A 284 -24.27 -8.88 -0.79
C GLY A 284 -23.54 -9.18 0.53
N LEU A 285 -22.65 -8.29 0.98
CA LEU A 285 -21.80 -8.49 2.17
C LEU A 285 -22.51 -8.09 3.48
N VAL A 286 -23.60 -8.78 3.82
CA VAL A 286 -24.51 -8.41 4.94
C VAL A 286 -23.80 -8.28 6.30
N GLY A 287 -22.78 -9.09 6.56
CA GLY A 287 -21.97 -9.05 7.78
C GLY A 287 -20.82 -8.03 7.76
N THR A 288 -20.72 -7.22 6.71
CA THR A 288 -19.68 -6.18 6.56
C THR A 288 -20.35 -4.81 6.41
N PRO A 289 -20.37 -3.95 7.43
CA PRO A 289 -20.93 -2.63 7.29
C PRO A 289 -19.98 -1.71 6.48
N VAL A 290 -20.54 -0.80 5.68
CA VAL A 290 -19.79 0.06 4.74
C VAL A 290 -18.73 0.92 5.46
N GLU A 291 -18.99 1.38 6.69
CA GLU A 291 -18.04 2.15 7.50
C GLU A 291 -16.81 1.34 7.99
N LYS A 292 -16.77 0.03 7.68
CA LYS A 292 -15.63 -0.87 7.95
C LYS A 292 -14.88 -1.26 6.68
N VAL A 293 -15.22 -0.68 5.55
CA VAL A 293 -14.53 -0.90 4.26
C VAL A 293 -13.40 0.10 4.12
N TYR A 294 -12.18 -0.32 4.46
CA TYR A 294 -10.99 0.55 4.42
C TYR A 294 -10.06 0.28 3.22
N SER A 295 -10.22 -0.88 2.59
CA SER A 295 -9.39 -1.36 1.49
C SER A 295 -10.06 -2.54 0.79
N GLU A 296 -9.51 -2.95 -0.35
CA GLU A 296 -9.84 -4.17 -1.10
C GLU A 296 -9.81 -5.40 -0.20
N ALA A 297 -8.83 -5.47 0.71
CA ALA A 297 -8.72 -6.54 1.71
C ALA A 297 -9.95 -6.60 2.64
N SER A 298 -10.62 -5.48 2.91
CA SER A 298 -11.85 -5.47 3.73
C SER A 298 -13.00 -6.18 3.01
N ILE A 299 -13.09 -6.03 1.67
CA ILE A 299 -14.06 -6.71 0.82
C ILE A 299 -13.74 -8.20 0.75
N GLY A 300 -12.48 -8.58 0.50
CA GLY A 300 -12.05 -9.98 0.49
C GLY A 300 -12.35 -10.72 1.79
N LYS A 301 -12.05 -10.09 2.94
CA LYS A 301 -12.43 -10.61 4.27
C LYS A 301 -13.95 -10.71 4.47
N GLY A 302 -14.70 -9.80 3.83
CA GLY A 302 -16.15 -9.85 3.77
C GLY A 302 -16.65 -11.11 3.08
N TYR A 303 -16.13 -11.43 1.89
CA TYR A 303 -16.47 -12.67 1.17
C TYR A 303 -16.15 -13.93 1.98
N LEU A 304 -14.96 -14.01 2.61
CA LEU A 304 -14.63 -15.14 3.49
C LEU A 304 -15.62 -15.27 4.66
N ARG A 305 -16.05 -14.15 5.25
CA ARG A 305 -17.02 -14.13 6.35
C ARG A 305 -18.40 -14.59 5.86
N GLU A 306 -18.83 -14.10 4.70
CA GLU A 306 -20.08 -14.53 4.09
C GLU A 306 -20.06 -15.98 3.65
N MET A 307 -18.90 -16.57 3.34
CA MET A 307 -18.77 -18.01 3.10
C MET A 307 -18.81 -18.84 4.39
N GLY A 308 -18.85 -18.21 5.57
CA GLY A 308 -18.80 -18.92 6.85
C GLY A 308 -17.39 -19.39 7.25
N VAL A 309 -16.35 -18.94 6.55
CA VAL A 309 -14.96 -19.32 6.85
C VAL A 309 -14.58 -18.79 8.23
N THR A 310 -14.35 -19.70 9.17
CA THR A 310 -13.82 -19.36 10.48
C THR A 310 -12.31 -19.18 10.40
N PRO A 311 -11.75 -18.09 10.95
CA PRO A 311 -10.31 -17.89 10.98
C PRO A 311 -9.51 -19.05 11.59
N TRP A 312 -8.39 -19.42 10.95
CA TRP A 312 -7.54 -20.52 11.40
C TRP A 312 -7.10 -20.41 12.87
N ARG A 313 -6.68 -19.23 13.33
CA ARG A 313 -6.28 -19.00 14.74
C ARG A 313 -7.41 -19.22 15.76
N ARG A 314 -8.66 -19.29 15.30
CA ARG A 314 -9.82 -19.64 16.12
C ARG A 314 -10.09 -21.14 16.12
N ASN A 315 -9.97 -21.79 14.96
CA ASN A 315 -10.14 -23.24 14.82
C ASN A 315 -9.02 -24.02 15.53
N GLN A 316 -7.80 -23.50 15.48
CA GLN A 316 -6.62 -24.14 16.07
C GLN A 316 -5.82 -23.16 16.95
N PRO A 317 -6.37 -22.73 18.09
CA PRO A 317 -5.74 -21.73 18.95
C PRO A 317 -4.46 -22.24 19.65
N ASP A 318 -4.36 -23.55 19.81
CA ASP A 318 -3.29 -24.31 20.45
C ASP A 318 -2.11 -24.65 19.52
N PHE A 319 -2.17 -24.22 18.24
CA PHE A 319 -1.07 -24.46 17.30
C PHE A 319 0.27 -23.95 17.85
N PRO A 320 1.34 -24.77 17.84
CA PRO A 320 2.60 -24.44 18.52
C PRO A 320 3.19 -23.10 18.08
N PRO A 321 3.41 -22.15 19.00
CA PRO A 321 4.01 -20.84 18.68
C PRO A 321 5.38 -20.95 17.99
N GLN A 322 6.18 -21.95 18.36
CA GLN A 322 7.48 -22.24 17.74
C GLN A 322 7.34 -22.56 16.25
N MET A 323 6.30 -23.31 15.88
CA MET A 323 6.01 -23.61 14.48
C MET A 323 5.66 -22.35 13.69
N ILE A 324 4.92 -21.41 14.29
CA ILE A 324 4.62 -20.10 13.68
C ILE A 324 5.92 -19.31 13.46
N ALA A 325 6.84 -19.35 14.43
CA ALA A 325 8.14 -18.70 14.31
C ALA A 325 8.96 -19.28 13.15
N ASN A 326 8.99 -20.61 13.00
CA ASN A 326 9.65 -21.29 11.86
C ASN A 326 9.00 -20.93 10.51
N ILE A 327 7.66 -20.86 10.46
CA ILE A 327 6.93 -20.45 9.26
C ILE A 327 7.25 -19.00 8.86
N LEU A 328 7.28 -18.09 9.85
CA LEU A 328 7.57 -16.68 9.63
C LEU A 328 9.05 -16.45 9.28
N SER A 329 9.98 -17.21 9.85
CA SER A 329 11.39 -17.08 9.51
C SER A 329 11.68 -17.48 8.06
N ALA A 330 10.93 -18.46 7.52
CA ALA A 330 10.95 -18.85 6.12
C ALA A 330 10.20 -17.89 5.17
N TYR A 331 9.54 -16.84 5.69
CA TYR A 331 8.75 -15.92 4.86
C TYR A 331 9.61 -14.83 4.21
N PHE A 332 9.54 -14.81 2.88
CA PHE A 332 10.09 -13.76 2.01
C PHE A 332 9.02 -13.30 1.02
N GLY A 333 9.07 -12.03 0.61
CA GLY A 333 8.16 -11.46 -0.39
C GLY A 333 8.44 -11.94 -1.82
N GLY A 334 7.80 -11.30 -2.80
CA GLY A 334 8.06 -11.54 -4.22
C GLY A 334 9.49 -11.18 -4.64
N ARG A 335 9.94 -11.78 -5.75
CA ARG A 335 11.25 -11.51 -6.36
C ARG A 335 11.17 -10.25 -7.23
N SER A 336 12.17 -9.36 -7.14
CA SER A 336 12.29 -8.19 -8.01
C SER A 336 13.77 -7.83 -8.12
N GLU A 337 14.30 -7.75 -9.33
CA GLU A 337 15.73 -7.55 -9.61
C GLU A 337 15.99 -7.18 -11.07
N VAL A 338 17.15 -6.56 -11.31
CA VAL A 338 17.65 -6.23 -12.65
C VAL A 338 18.89 -7.07 -12.94
N ARG A 339 18.97 -7.61 -14.15
CA ARG A 339 20.06 -8.44 -14.66
C ARG A 339 20.89 -7.70 -15.67
N GLU A 340 20.30 -7.21 -16.76
CA GLU A 340 20.99 -6.33 -17.71
C GLU A 340 20.69 -4.88 -17.33
N ARG A 341 21.68 -4.20 -16.78
CA ARG A 341 21.53 -2.88 -16.18
C ARG A 341 22.17 -1.81 -17.05
N ARG A 342 21.43 -0.71 -17.26
CA ARG A 342 21.91 0.50 -17.96
C ARG A 342 22.54 0.18 -19.32
N GLU A 343 21.95 -0.78 -20.01
CA GLU A 343 22.19 -1.13 -21.41
C GLU A 343 20.85 -1.26 -22.11
N VAL A 344 20.77 -0.78 -23.35
CA VAL A 344 19.57 -0.94 -24.18
C VAL A 344 19.54 -2.36 -24.71
N ARG A 345 18.56 -3.15 -24.28
CA ARG A 345 18.37 -4.53 -24.74
C ARG A 345 17.02 -4.67 -25.41
N GLN A 346 16.99 -5.31 -26.59
CA GLN A 346 15.73 -5.78 -27.17
C GLN A 346 15.20 -6.92 -26.27
N VAL A 347 13.92 -6.83 -25.88
CA VAL A 347 13.28 -7.75 -24.95
C VAL A 347 11.93 -8.23 -25.47
N MET A 348 11.41 -9.28 -24.83
CA MET A 348 10.00 -9.64 -24.86
C MET A 348 9.49 -9.68 -23.41
N LEU A 349 8.56 -8.79 -23.06
CA LEU A 349 7.96 -8.74 -21.72
C LEU A 349 6.96 -9.89 -21.58
N CYS A 350 7.19 -10.76 -20.61
CA CYS A 350 6.26 -11.83 -20.27
C CYS A 350 5.74 -11.67 -18.84
N ASP A 351 4.46 -11.98 -18.59
CA ASP A 351 3.82 -11.91 -17.27
C ASP A 351 3.00 -13.17 -16.95
N PHE A 352 3.02 -13.60 -15.70
CA PHE A 352 2.24 -14.76 -15.26
C PHE A 352 0.80 -14.39 -14.92
N LEU A 353 -0.14 -15.02 -15.61
CA LEU A 353 -1.57 -14.87 -15.40
C LEU A 353 -1.94 -15.13 -13.94
N SER A 354 -2.30 -14.06 -13.23
CA SER A 354 -2.78 -14.13 -11.84
C SER A 354 -1.87 -15.01 -10.97
N MET A 355 -0.57 -14.73 -10.98
CA MET A 355 0.50 -15.53 -10.34
C MET A 355 0.07 -16.17 -9.00
N TYR A 356 -0.39 -15.37 -8.04
CA TYR A 356 -0.78 -15.89 -6.71
C TYR A 356 -2.01 -16.81 -6.73
N PRO A 357 -3.17 -16.44 -7.31
CA PRO A 357 -4.27 -17.39 -7.52
C PRO A 357 -3.87 -18.68 -8.25
N THR A 358 -3.00 -18.59 -9.27
CA THR A 358 -2.54 -19.75 -10.04
C THR A 358 -1.73 -20.71 -9.17
N VAL A 359 -0.74 -20.23 -8.40
CA VAL A 359 0.02 -21.10 -7.49
C VAL A 359 -0.85 -21.66 -6.36
N CYS A 360 -1.81 -20.89 -5.85
CA CYS A 360 -2.77 -21.37 -4.85
C CYS A 360 -3.55 -22.58 -5.37
N THR A 361 -4.02 -22.48 -6.62
CA THR A 361 -4.79 -23.55 -7.27
C THR A 361 -3.92 -24.79 -7.55
N LEU A 362 -2.71 -24.59 -8.08
CA LEU A 362 -1.77 -25.69 -8.37
C LEU A 362 -1.38 -26.47 -7.11
N MET A 363 -1.17 -25.78 -5.99
CA MET A 363 -0.84 -26.38 -4.70
C MET A 363 -2.07 -26.87 -3.92
N GLY A 364 -3.29 -26.53 -4.34
CA GLY A 364 -4.53 -26.89 -3.64
C GLY A 364 -4.73 -26.16 -2.30
N LEU A 365 -4.26 -24.91 -2.19
CA LEU A 365 -4.21 -24.15 -0.94
C LEU A 365 -5.59 -23.71 -0.42
N TRP A 366 -6.62 -23.67 -1.27
CA TRP A 366 -7.99 -23.37 -0.83
C TRP A 366 -8.44 -24.32 0.30
N ARG A 367 -8.00 -25.59 0.24
CA ARG A 367 -8.31 -26.60 1.25
C ARG A 367 -7.81 -26.24 2.65
N PHE A 368 -6.72 -25.47 2.76
CA PHE A 368 -6.23 -24.97 4.06
C PHE A 368 -7.08 -23.79 4.57
N VAL A 369 -7.64 -22.98 3.67
CA VAL A 369 -8.49 -21.83 4.04
C VAL A 369 -9.80 -22.30 4.67
N ILE A 370 -10.40 -23.35 4.12
CA ILE A 370 -11.69 -23.90 4.56
C ILE A 370 -11.57 -25.04 5.58
N ALA A 371 -10.35 -25.37 6.01
CA ALA A 371 -10.08 -26.46 6.92
C ALA A 371 -10.32 -26.07 8.39
N ASP A 372 -10.72 -27.04 9.19
CA ASP A 372 -10.71 -26.99 10.65
C ASP A 372 -9.31 -27.34 11.17
N GLY A 373 -8.40 -26.37 11.06
CA GLY A 373 -7.00 -26.52 11.45
C GLY A 373 -6.14 -27.25 10.42
N MET A 374 -4.90 -27.54 10.78
CA MET A 374 -3.96 -28.30 9.95
C MET A 374 -3.12 -29.25 10.79
N THR A 375 -2.65 -30.33 10.17
CA THR A 375 -1.68 -31.26 10.75
C THR A 375 -0.34 -31.11 10.05
N TRP A 376 0.72 -31.62 10.69
CA TRP A 376 2.06 -31.67 10.11
C TRP A 376 2.74 -32.99 10.48
N HIS A 377 3.63 -33.44 9.61
CA HIS A 377 4.37 -34.69 9.78
C HIS A 377 5.84 -34.46 9.44
N ASP A 378 6.75 -35.11 10.17
CA ASP A 378 8.14 -35.21 9.76
C ASP A 378 8.20 -36.04 8.47
N THR A 379 8.70 -35.42 7.41
CA THR A 379 8.86 -36.05 6.09
C THR A 379 10.30 -35.92 5.60
N THR A 380 11.26 -35.83 6.51
CA THR A 380 12.65 -35.50 6.18
C THR A 380 13.24 -36.44 5.12
N ARG A 381 12.97 -37.75 5.21
CA ARG A 381 13.52 -38.74 4.27
C ARG A 381 12.84 -38.65 2.90
N GLU A 382 11.52 -38.54 2.89
CA GLU A 382 10.69 -38.44 1.71
C GLU A 382 10.98 -37.15 0.95
N THR A 383 11.13 -36.03 1.67
CA THR A 383 11.44 -34.72 1.08
C THR A 383 12.86 -34.68 0.50
N ARG A 384 13.84 -35.34 1.12
CA ARG A 384 15.19 -35.51 0.53
C ARG A 384 15.11 -36.29 -0.79
N ALA A 385 14.48 -37.46 -0.76
CA ALA A 385 14.33 -38.29 -1.97
C ALA A 385 13.57 -37.54 -3.09
N PHE A 386 12.52 -36.79 -2.73
CA PHE A 386 11.78 -35.96 -3.67
C PHE A 386 12.63 -34.83 -4.25
N LEU A 387 13.37 -34.09 -3.40
CA LEU A 387 14.24 -33.00 -3.86
C LEU A 387 15.38 -33.53 -4.74
N ASP A 388 15.92 -34.70 -4.45
CA ASP A 388 16.98 -35.33 -5.26
C ASP A 388 16.44 -35.76 -6.63
N ALA A 389 15.24 -36.32 -6.69
CA ALA A 389 14.63 -36.84 -7.92
C ALA A 389 13.96 -35.77 -8.80
N ILE A 390 13.37 -34.72 -8.22
CA ILE A 390 12.59 -33.73 -8.99
C ILE A 390 13.48 -32.98 -9.98
N ASP A 391 13.01 -32.87 -11.23
CA ASP A 391 13.69 -32.16 -12.30
C ASP A 391 12.72 -31.18 -13.00
N LEU A 392 13.24 -30.48 -14.02
CA LEU A 392 12.45 -29.51 -14.78
C LEU A 392 11.23 -30.17 -15.43
N THR A 393 11.38 -31.37 -16.02
CA THR A 393 10.29 -32.10 -16.69
C THR A 393 9.16 -32.43 -15.72
N ALA A 394 9.48 -32.95 -14.54
CA ALA A 394 8.49 -33.31 -13.53
C ALA A 394 7.70 -32.08 -13.02
N LEU A 395 8.33 -30.89 -12.98
CA LEU A 395 7.68 -29.64 -12.58
C LEU A 395 6.64 -29.13 -13.59
N GLN A 396 6.60 -29.68 -14.80
CA GLN A 396 5.57 -29.40 -15.79
C GLN A 396 4.23 -30.09 -15.45
N SER A 397 4.23 -31.04 -14.51
CA SER A 397 3.02 -31.69 -14.00
C SER A 397 2.41 -30.94 -12.84
N GLN A 398 1.12 -30.60 -12.93
CA GLN A 398 0.36 -30.00 -11.81
C GLN A 398 0.40 -30.87 -10.54
N GLY A 399 0.55 -32.19 -10.68
CA GLY A 399 0.65 -33.11 -9.55
C GLY A 399 1.88 -32.86 -8.67
N ALA A 400 3.00 -32.43 -9.25
CA ALA A 400 4.22 -32.13 -8.51
C ALA A 400 4.01 -30.95 -7.53
N TRP A 401 3.22 -29.95 -7.94
CA TRP A 401 2.96 -28.73 -7.15
C TRP A 401 2.16 -29.02 -5.88
N ARG A 402 1.29 -30.03 -5.89
CA ARG A 402 0.50 -30.44 -4.72
C ARG A 402 1.36 -30.97 -3.56
N ASN A 403 2.59 -31.38 -3.83
CA ASN A 403 3.52 -31.90 -2.84
C ASN A 403 4.42 -30.80 -2.22
N LEU A 404 4.21 -29.53 -2.56
CA LEU A 404 5.09 -28.43 -2.15
C LEU A 404 4.70 -27.77 -0.81
N ALA A 405 3.66 -28.26 -0.13
CA ALA A 405 3.21 -27.75 1.18
C ALA A 405 4.14 -28.20 2.33
N THR A 406 5.43 -27.92 2.19
CA THR A 406 6.51 -28.42 3.06
C THR A 406 7.48 -27.30 3.41
N LEU A 407 7.82 -27.20 4.70
CA LEU A 407 8.94 -26.40 5.18
C LEU A 407 10.16 -27.29 5.40
N VAL A 408 11.33 -26.77 5.05
CA VAL A 408 12.60 -27.50 5.09
C VAL A 408 13.63 -26.67 5.83
N ARG A 409 14.31 -27.30 6.79
CA ARG A 409 15.49 -26.74 7.44
C ARG A 409 16.71 -27.30 6.76
N ILE A 410 17.55 -26.43 6.21
CA ILE A 410 18.74 -26.81 5.46
C ILE A 410 20.02 -26.32 6.14
N ALA A 411 21.15 -26.90 5.77
CA ALA A 411 22.47 -26.30 5.97
C ALA A 411 22.87 -25.58 4.67
N PRO A 412 22.78 -24.24 4.58
CA PRO A 412 23.11 -23.51 3.37
C PRO A 412 24.61 -23.63 3.06
N ASP A 413 24.93 -24.12 1.87
CA ASP A 413 26.30 -24.22 1.37
C ASP A 413 26.32 -23.72 -0.06
N SER A 414 26.64 -22.45 -0.27
CA SER A 414 26.68 -21.84 -1.61
C SER A 414 25.40 -22.08 -2.43
N ASP A 415 24.24 -22.04 -1.78
CA ASP A 415 22.93 -22.27 -2.38
C ASP A 415 22.24 -20.95 -2.73
N ILE A 416 21.37 -20.90 -3.75
CA ILE A 416 20.66 -19.66 -4.12
C ILE A 416 19.34 -19.56 -3.37
N PHE A 417 19.22 -18.56 -2.47
CA PHE A 417 18.02 -18.33 -1.65
C PHE A 417 17.65 -16.84 -1.59
N PRO A 418 16.38 -16.51 -1.27
CA PRO A 418 16.02 -15.15 -0.92
C PRO A 418 16.69 -14.79 0.43
N ILE A 419 17.53 -13.76 0.42
CA ILE A 419 18.24 -13.29 1.59
C ILE A 419 17.79 -11.87 1.88
N ARG A 420 17.34 -11.65 3.11
CA ARG A 420 17.04 -10.32 3.63
C ARG A 420 18.28 -9.80 4.38
N ALA A 421 18.91 -8.75 3.88
CA ALA A 421 20.10 -8.16 4.50
C ALA A 421 20.14 -6.65 4.29
N ALA A 422 20.92 -5.95 5.12
CA ALA A 422 21.25 -4.55 4.91
C ALA A 422 22.47 -4.48 3.99
N PHE A 423 22.23 -4.52 2.68
CA PHE A 423 23.27 -4.35 1.67
C PHE A 423 23.91 -2.96 1.77
N GLU A 424 25.16 -2.83 1.36
CA GLU A 424 25.86 -1.55 1.41
C GLU A 424 25.11 -0.46 0.62
N GLY A 425 25.02 0.74 1.19
CA GLY A 425 24.26 1.86 0.62
C GLY A 425 22.75 1.83 0.90
N GLU A 426 22.19 0.72 1.40
CA GLU A 426 20.77 0.63 1.75
C GLU A 426 20.50 1.09 3.18
N ALA A 427 19.50 1.96 3.32
CA ALA A 427 19.06 2.42 4.63
C ALA A 427 18.14 1.41 5.35
N GLN A 428 17.64 0.38 4.65
CA GLN A 428 16.83 -0.71 5.22
C GLN A 428 17.31 -2.07 4.73
N THR A 429 16.90 -3.13 5.43
CA THR A 429 17.06 -4.47 4.89
C THR A 429 16.17 -4.66 3.67
N THR A 430 16.71 -5.19 2.59
CA THR A 430 15.98 -5.56 1.38
C THR A 430 16.23 -7.03 1.05
N ILE A 431 15.45 -7.60 0.13
CA ILE A 431 15.51 -9.02 -0.25
C ILE A 431 16.18 -9.14 -1.62
N GLY A 432 17.27 -9.89 -1.68
CA GLY A 432 17.94 -10.29 -2.93
C GLY A 432 18.04 -11.81 -3.06
N LEU A 433 17.97 -12.34 -4.28
CA LEU A 433 18.12 -13.76 -4.57
C LEU A 433 19.60 -14.07 -4.88
N ASN A 434 20.36 -14.49 -3.87
CA ASN A 434 21.82 -14.56 -3.87
C ASN A 434 22.33 -15.92 -3.38
N PHE A 435 23.63 -16.20 -3.61
CA PHE A 435 24.28 -17.36 -3.01
C PHE A 435 24.41 -17.16 -1.49
N LEU A 436 24.09 -18.20 -0.73
CA LEU A 436 24.08 -18.21 0.73
C LEU A 436 24.91 -19.38 1.25
N SER A 437 25.86 -19.06 2.12
CA SER A 437 26.54 -20.00 3.01
C SER A 437 26.27 -19.59 4.45
N ALA A 438 26.03 -20.55 5.34
CA ALA A 438 25.82 -20.27 6.75
C ALA A 438 26.20 -21.46 7.62
N ASP A 439 26.88 -21.18 8.74
CA ASP A 439 27.18 -22.21 9.75
C ASP A 439 25.92 -22.70 10.49
N GLN A 440 24.88 -21.85 10.55
CA GLN A 440 23.63 -22.16 11.23
C GLN A 440 22.55 -22.63 10.23
N PRO A 441 21.79 -23.69 10.57
CA PRO A 441 20.66 -24.12 9.75
C PRO A 441 19.54 -23.09 9.64
N LEU A 442 18.91 -23.01 8.46
CA LEU A 442 17.85 -22.04 8.16
C LEU A 442 16.61 -22.71 7.55
N TRP A 443 15.44 -22.13 7.81
CA TRP A 443 14.16 -22.59 7.28
C TRP A 443 13.80 -21.91 5.95
N PHE A 444 13.36 -22.70 4.98
CA PHE A 444 12.83 -22.27 3.69
C PHE A 444 11.61 -23.11 3.29
N THR A 445 10.93 -22.73 2.22
CA THR A 445 9.95 -23.61 1.58
C THR A 445 10.64 -24.66 0.72
N LEU A 446 10.00 -25.81 0.52
CA LEU A 446 10.48 -26.80 -0.45
C LEU A 446 10.57 -26.20 -1.87
N ALA A 447 9.65 -25.29 -2.22
CA ALA A 447 9.68 -24.58 -3.50
C ALA A 447 10.95 -23.73 -3.67
N ASP A 448 11.42 -23.05 -2.62
CA ASP A 448 12.69 -22.32 -2.63
C ASP A 448 13.89 -23.26 -2.79
N CYS A 449 13.88 -24.45 -2.18
CA CYS A 449 14.95 -25.45 -2.35
C CYS A 449 15.00 -26.02 -3.78
N ILE A 450 13.85 -26.26 -4.40
CA ILE A 450 13.77 -26.67 -5.81
C ILE A 450 14.28 -25.53 -6.70
N ALA A 451 13.89 -24.28 -6.43
CA ALA A 451 14.39 -23.12 -7.16
C ALA A 451 15.92 -23.03 -7.06
N SER A 452 16.49 -23.19 -5.87
CA SER A 452 17.95 -23.26 -5.68
C SER A 452 18.55 -24.38 -6.53
N LYS A 453 18.01 -25.61 -6.47
CA LYS A 453 18.49 -26.75 -7.27
C LYS A 453 18.49 -26.48 -8.77
N LEU A 454 17.44 -25.85 -9.30
CA LEU A 454 17.36 -25.53 -10.74
C LEU A 454 18.44 -24.53 -11.17
N LEU A 455 18.72 -23.54 -10.32
CA LEU A 455 19.63 -22.44 -10.62
C LEU A 455 21.11 -22.77 -10.35
N THR A 456 21.40 -23.60 -9.34
CA THR A 456 22.77 -24.04 -9.00
C THR A 456 23.15 -25.36 -9.65
N GLY A 457 22.17 -26.21 -9.97
CA GLY A 457 22.37 -27.60 -10.37
C GLY A 457 22.66 -28.55 -9.20
N LYS A 458 22.58 -28.07 -7.95
CA LYS A 458 22.86 -28.83 -6.72
C LYS A 458 21.65 -28.82 -5.79
N ALA A 459 21.25 -29.98 -5.28
CA ALA A 459 20.21 -30.07 -4.25
C ALA A 459 20.77 -29.55 -2.90
N PRO A 460 20.10 -28.57 -2.24
CA PRO A 460 20.48 -28.15 -0.90
C PRO A 460 20.44 -29.28 0.14
N THR A 461 21.33 -29.24 1.12
CA THR A 461 21.39 -30.26 2.18
C THR A 461 20.26 -30.08 3.18
N ILE A 462 19.20 -30.89 3.06
CA ILE A 462 18.07 -30.89 4.01
C ILE A 462 18.50 -31.58 5.31
N LEU A 463 18.31 -30.91 6.45
CA LEU A 463 18.48 -31.48 7.80
C LEU A 463 17.17 -31.99 8.37
N GLU A 464 16.08 -31.27 8.15
CA GLU A 464 14.74 -31.54 8.68
C GLU A 464 13.68 -31.08 7.67
N ALA A 465 12.57 -31.79 7.54
CA ALA A 465 11.43 -31.36 6.74
C ALA A 465 10.10 -31.66 7.42
N MET A 466 9.15 -30.74 7.29
CA MET A 466 7.80 -30.84 7.85
C MET A 466 6.78 -30.56 6.74
N THR A 467 5.97 -31.56 6.41
CA THR A 467 4.89 -31.42 5.43
C THR A 467 3.57 -31.18 6.15
N PHE A 468 2.81 -30.21 5.65
CA PHE A 468 1.52 -29.79 6.21
C PHE A 468 0.37 -30.39 5.41
N ALA A 469 -0.70 -30.77 6.11
CA ALA A 469 -1.94 -31.22 5.51
C ALA A 469 -3.14 -30.45 6.09
N PRO A 470 -4.15 -30.08 5.28
CA PRO A 470 -5.35 -29.44 5.77
C PRO A 470 -6.15 -30.43 6.64
N GLY A 471 -6.77 -29.94 7.71
CA GLY A 471 -7.72 -30.71 8.50
C GLY A 471 -9.04 -30.98 7.74
N PRO A 472 -10.04 -31.55 8.42
CA PRO A 472 -11.39 -31.71 7.87
C PRO A 472 -11.98 -30.36 7.41
N VAL A 473 -12.91 -30.39 6.46
CA VAL A 473 -13.62 -29.17 6.02
C VAL A 473 -14.52 -28.65 7.14
N GLN A 474 -14.56 -27.33 7.34
CA GLN A 474 -15.44 -26.69 8.33
C GLN A 474 -16.93 -26.95 8.03
N SER A 475 -17.75 -27.14 9.07
CA SER A 475 -19.16 -27.54 8.94
C SER A 475 -20.10 -26.45 8.44
N ASP A 476 -19.80 -25.18 8.73
CA ASP A 476 -20.75 -24.06 8.60
C ASP A 476 -20.52 -23.23 7.33
N LEU A 477 -19.83 -23.82 6.34
CA LEU A 477 -19.53 -23.16 5.09
C LEU A 477 -20.78 -23.02 4.22
N ARG A 478 -20.91 -21.89 3.55
CA ARG A 478 -22.05 -21.61 2.67
C ARG A 478 -21.63 -20.99 1.34
N PRO A 479 -22.33 -21.33 0.24
CA PRO A 479 -22.11 -20.70 -1.06
C PRO A 479 -22.42 -19.20 -1.02
N ILE A 480 -21.71 -18.44 -1.85
CA ILE A 480 -21.92 -17.00 -2.02
C ILE A 480 -22.02 -16.64 -3.51
N SER A 481 -22.59 -15.48 -3.80
CA SER A 481 -22.59 -14.87 -5.13
C SER A 481 -21.65 -13.66 -5.14
N ILE A 482 -20.59 -13.71 -5.95
CA ILE A 482 -19.64 -12.60 -6.04
C ILE A 482 -20.32 -11.41 -6.72
N GLY A 483 -20.23 -10.22 -6.10
CA GLY A 483 -20.93 -9.04 -6.58
C GLY A 483 -22.45 -9.19 -6.56
N GLY A 484 -23.00 -10.09 -5.72
CA GLY A 484 -24.43 -10.37 -5.63
C GLY A 484 -25.03 -11.03 -6.88
N ASN A 485 -24.22 -11.38 -7.87
CA ASN A 485 -24.70 -11.97 -9.12
C ASN A 485 -24.85 -13.51 -8.96
N PRO A 486 -26.06 -14.07 -9.14
CA PRO A 486 -26.29 -15.51 -9.08
C PRO A 486 -25.43 -16.33 -10.07
N ASP A 487 -25.09 -15.79 -11.23
CA ASP A 487 -24.23 -16.46 -12.22
C ASP A 487 -22.78 -16.59 -11.72
N TYR A 488 -22.41 -15.77 -10.75
CA TYR A 488 -21.09 -15.75 -10.11
C TYR A 488 -21.11 -16.46 -8.75
N ARG A 489 -21.97 -17.48 -8.62
CA ARG A 489 -22.01 -18.35 -7.45
C ARG A 489 -20.70 -19.13 -7.30
N VAL A 490 -20.21 -19.17 -6.07
CA VAL A 490 -19.06 -19.95 -5.61
C VAL A 490 -19.47 -20.75 -4.39
N ASP A 491 -19.33 -22.06 -4.47
CA ASP A 491 -19.51 -22.98 -3.37
C ASP A 491 -18.15 -23.29 -2.72
N PRO A 492 -17.88 -22.86 -1.48
CA PRO A 492 -16.56 -23.03 -0.87
C PRO A 492 -16.15 -24.49 -0.68
N VAL A 493 -17.09 -25.44 -0.69
CA VAL A 493 -16.82 -26.88 -0.52
C VAL A 493 -16.63 -27.57 -1.87
N ALA A 494 -17.45 -27.23 -2.87
CA ALA A 494 -17.40 -27.86 -4.18
C ALA A 494 -16.40 -27.21 -5.15
N ASP A 495 -16.17 -25.90 -5.02
CA ASP A 495 -15.29 -25.11 -5.88
C ASP A 495 -13.95 -24.82 -5.21
N ASP A 496 -12.87 -24.72 -6.01
CA ASP A 496 -11.69 -23.96 -5.61
C ASP A 496 -11.98 -22.46 -5.85
N PHE A 497 -12.10 -21.70 -4.75
CA PHE A 497 -12.43 -20.28 -4.82
C PHE A 497 -11.46 -19.49 -5.71
N PHE A 498 -10.15 -19.74 -5.59
CA PHE A 498 -9.14 -19.01 -6.36
C PHE A 498 -9.27 -19.29 -7.85
N LYS A 499 -9.51 -20.55 -8.21
CA LYS A 499 -9.76 -20.94 -9.59
C LYS A 499 -11.03 -20.29 -10.14
N ARG A 500 -12.14 -20.44 -9.41
CA ARG A 500 -13.48 -20.03 -9.86
C ARG A 500 -13.57 -18.53 -10.14
N VAL A 501 -13.02 -17.68 -9.27
CA VAL A 501 -13.06 -16.23 -9.48
C VAL A 501 -12.25 -15.76 -10.70
N ILE A 502 -11.16 -16.46 -11.04
CA ILE A 502 -10.36 -16.16 -12.23
C ILE A 502 -11.08 -16.61 -13.50
N GLU A 503 -11.69 -17.79 -13.52
CA GLU A 503 -12.49 -18.28 -14.65
C GLU A 503 -13.68 -17.35 -14.95
N LEU A 504 -14.40 -16.96 -13.90
CA LEU A 504 -15.49 -15.99 -14.01
C LEU A 504 -14.98 -14.67 -14.59
N ARG A 505 -13.89 -14.12 -14.04
CA ARG A 505 -13.32 -12.85 -14.53
C ARG A 505 -12.92 -12.94 -15.99
N GLN A 506 -12.31 -14.05 -16.41
CA GLN A 506 -11.88 -14.24 -17.79
C GLN A 506 -13.07 -14.33 -18.75
N SER A 507 -14.16 -15.00 -18.35
CA SER A 507 -15.39 -15.07 -19.14
C SER A 507 -16.01 -13.69 -19.39
N ILE A 508 -15.99 -12.82 -18.37
CA ILE A 508 -16.48 -11.44 -18.49
C ILE A 508 -15.56 -10.61 -19.39
N LYS A 509 -14.24 -10.71 -19.23
CA LYS A 509 -13.29 -10.02 -20.11
C LYS A 509 -13.50 -10.40 -21.58
N ALA A 510 -13.82 -11.67 -21.87
CA ALA A 510 -14.10 -12.13 -23.22
C ALA A 510 -15.38 -11.47 -23.79
N ARG A 511 -16.48 -11.47 -23.02
CA ARG A 511 -17.74 -10.79 -23.40
C ARG A 511 -17.57 -9.28 -23.55
N MET A 512 -16.77 -8.67 -22.69
CA MET A 512 -16.48 -7.22 -22.72
C MET A 512 -15.80 -6.78 -24.03
N ARG A 513 -15.03 -7.67 -24.68
CA ARG A 513 -14.39 -7.38 -25.97
C ARG A 513 -15.39 -7.27 -27.13
N THR A 514 -16.56 -7.90 -27.01
CA THR A 514 -17.57 -7.95 -28.09
C THR A 514 -18.65 -6.86 -27.95
N VAL A 515 -18.62 -6.07 -26.88
CA VAL A 515 -19.63 -5.04 -26.59
C VAL A 515 -19.00 -3.65 -26.46
N THR A 516 -19.81 -2.63 -26.68
CA THR A 516 -19.44 -1.21 -26.59
C THR A 516 -20.47 -0.44 -25.73
N GLY A 517 -20.18 0.83 -25.43
CA GLY A 517 -21.10 1.68 -24.67
C GLY A 517 -21.36 1.22 -23.23
N THR A 518 -22.59 1.38 -22.75
CA THR A 518 -23.01 1.15 -21.37
C THR A 518 -22.88 -0.32 -20.92
N GLU A 519 -23.07 -1.27 -21.83
CA GLU A 519 -22.91 -2.70 -21.54
C GLU A 519 -21.45 -3.05 -21.25
N ARG A 520 -20.51 -2.42 -21.97
CA ARG A 520 -19.08 -2.56 -21.70
C ARG A 520 -18.72 -2.01 -20.31
N GLU A 521 -19.29 -0.87 -19.92
CA GLU A 521 -19.09 -0.29 -18.58
C GLU A 521 -19.61 -1.22 -17.47
N ALA A 522 -20.75 -1.87 -17.68
CA ALA A 522 -21.29 -2.86 -16.74
C ALA A 522 -20.33 -4.06 -16.57
N PHE A 523 -19.84 -4.64 -17.67
CA PHE A 523 -18.86 -5.73 -17.57
C PHE A 523 -17.52 -5.29 -16.97
N ASP A 524 -17.09 -4.05 -17.17
CA ASP A 524 -15.89 -3.54 -16.51
C ASP A 524 -16.07 -3.47 -14.98
N ILE A 525 -17.25 -3.08 -14.51
CA ILE A 525 -17.58 -3.09 -13.08
C ILE A 525 -17.53 -4.52 -12.52
N GLU A 526 -18.16 -5.47 -13.22
CA GLU A 526 -18.21 -6.86 -12.78
C GLU A 526 -16.83 -7.53 -12.76
N GLN A 527 -16.00 -7.34 -13.80
CA GLN A 527 -14.64 -7.88 -13.81
C GLN A 527 -13.80 -7.27 -12.69
N ASN A 528 -13.99 -5.98 -12.37
CA ASN A 528 -13.27 -5.31 -11.29
C ASN A 528 -13.64 -5.90 -9.92
N ALA A 529 -14.92 -6.21 -9.68
CA ALA A 529 -15.36 -6.88 -8.46
C ALA A 529 -14.68 -8.25 -8.28
N LEU A 530 -14.60 -9.05 -9.35
CA LEU A 530 -13.90 -10.34 -9.34
C LEU A 530 -12.38 -10.19 -9.19
N LYS A 531 -11.78 -9.17 -9.80
CA LYS A 531 -10.36 -8.82 -9.63
C LYS A 531 -10.06 -8.51 -8.16
N ILE A 532 -10.90 -7.71 -7.53
CA ILE A 532 -10.79 -7.36 -6.11
C ILE A 532 -10.93 -8.62 -5.25
N ALA A 533 -11.94 -9.46 -5.49
CA ALA A 533 -12.14 -10.70 -4.76
C ALA A 533 -10.90 -11.61 -4.84
N ALA A 534 -10.35 -11.80 -6.04
CA ALA A 534 -9.15 -12.63 -6.27
C ALA A 534 -7.90 -12.06 -5.59
N ASN A 535 -7.59 -10.78 -5.78
CA ASN A 535 -6.37 -10.18 -5.25
C ASN A 535 -6.42 -9.99 -3.73
N ALA A 536 -7.59 -9.63 -3.19
CA ALA A 536 -7.77 -9.37 -1.77
C ALA A 536 -7.70 -10.63 -0.91
N THR A 537 -8.07 -11.80 -1.46
CA THR A 537 -8.14 -13.06 -0.72
C THR A 537 -6.95 -13.99 -0.99
N SER A 538 -6.12 -13.73 -2.00
CA SER A 538 -5.05 -14.65 -2.40
C SER A 538 -3.87 -14.67 -1.43
N TYR A 539 -3.40 -13.51 -0.96
CA TYR A 539 -2.10 -13.45 -0.26
C TYR A 539 -2.09 -12.56 0.99
N GLY A 540 -2.26 -11.24 0.82
CA GLY A 540 -1.88 -10.26 1.83
C GLY A 540 -2.57 -10.41 3.19
N ILE A 541 -3.81 -10.92 3.20
CA ILE A 541 -4.61 -11.12 4.42
C ILE A 541 -4.04 -12.23 5.32
N TYR A 542 -3.31 -13.21 4.77
CA TYR A 542 -2.81 -14.36 5.50
C TYR A 542 -1.53 -14.06 6.31
N VAL A 543 -0.81 -12.98 6.00
CA VAL A 543 0.35 -12.51 6.77
C VAL A 543 0.14 -11.11 7.34
N GLU A 544 -1.12 -10.67 7.39
CA GLU A 544 -1.47 -9.37 7.95
C GLU A 544 -1.14 -9.34 9.44
N THR A 545 -0.23 -8.44 9.79
CA THR A 545 0.10 -8.09 11.18
C THR A 545 -0.14 -6.60 11.37
N ASN A 546 -0.97 -6.24 12.33
CA ASN A 546 -1.26 -4.88 12.71
C ASN A 546 -0.32 -4.45 13.84
N VAL A 547 0.54 -3.48 13.56
CA VAL A 547 1.49 -2.96 14.56
C VAL A 547 0.78 -1.88 15.36
N GLU A 548 0.66 -2.11 16.66
CA GLU A 548 0.06 -1.17 17.59
C GLU A 548 1.07 -0.73 18.64
N ARG A 549 1.15 0.58 18.89
CA ARG A 549 1.99 1.11 19.96
C ARG A 549 1.26 1.02 21.31
N ARG A 550 1.93 0.56 22.36
CA ARG A 550 1.45 0.38 23.74
C ARG A 550 1.85 1.54 24.63
N ALA A 551 1.04 1.76 25.68
CA ALA A 551 1.38 2.38 26.98
C ALA A 551 2.85 2.82 27.15
N ALA A 552 3.62 1.81 27.47
CA ALA A 552 5.02 1.82 27.80
C ALA A 552 5.67 0.55 27.22
N LYS A 553 7.00 0.51 27.23
CA LYS A 553 7.73 -0.71 26.90
C LYS A 553 7.36 -1.80 27.89
N ARG A 554 7.04 -2.99 27.37
CA ARG A 554 6.76 -4.18 28.18
C ARG A 554 7.66 -5.33 27.73
N PRO A 555 8.13 -6.17 28.66
CA PRO A 555 8.72 -7.46 28.32
C PRO A 555 7.75 -8.24 27.43
N THR A 556 8.19 -8.56 26.22
CA THR A 556 7.43 -9.36 25.25
C THR A 556 8.23 -10.61 24.93
N VAL A 557 7.58 -11.77 25.00
CA VAL A 557 8.20 -13.04 24.60
C VAL A 557 8.25 -13.06 23.08
N VAL A 558 9.45 -13.21 22.54
CA VAL A 558 9.72 -13.30 21.11
C VAL A 558 10.36 -14.66 20.86
N LEU A 559 9.83 -15.39 19.88
CA LEU A 559 10.43 -16.62 19.40
C LEU A 559 11.32 -16.29 18.20
N ASN A 560 12.57 -16.71 18.30
CA ASN A 560 13.58 -16.53 17.25
C ASN A 560 13.32 -17.48 16.05
N SER A 561 14.22 -17.49 15.06
CA SER A 561 14.07 -18.35 13.87
C SER A 561 14.21 -19.86 14.12
N THR A 562 14.72 -20.28 15.29
CA THR A 562 14.80 -21.69 15.72
C THR A 562 13.63 -22.10 16.61
N GLY A 563 12.76 -21.15 16.99
CA GLY A 563 11.65 -21.37 17.92
C GLY A 563 12.02 -21.16 19.39
N ASP A 564 13.25 -20.73 19.70
CA ASP A 564 13.67 -20.47 21.08
C ASP A 564 13.13 -19.12 21.59
N PRO A 565 12.57 -19.08 22.81
CA PRO A 565 12.05 -17.86 23.39
C PRO A 565 13.14 -16.98 23.98
N PHE A 566 13.05 -15.68 23.71
CA PHE A 566 13.75 -14.65 24.47
C PHE A 566 12.80 -13.50 24.82
N THR A 567 13.17 -12.71 25.82
CA THR A 567 12.34 -11.57 26.25
C THR A 567 12.92 -10.27 25.74
N PHE A 568 12.09 -9.45 25.07
CA PHE A 568 12.49 -8.16 24.54
C PHE A 568 11.57 -7.03 25.03
N PRO A 569 12.10 -5.94 25.61
CA PRO A 569 11.30 -4.81 26.06
C PRO A 569 10.90 -3.91 24.88
N THR A 570 9.63 -3.97 24.48
CA THR A 570 9.09 -3.17 23.37
C THR A 570 7.76 -2.53 23.73
N ASP A 571 7.53 -1.32 23.21
CA ASP A 571 6.23 -0.65 23.23
C ASP A 571 5.45 -0.91 21.94
N LEU A 572 5.92 -1.77 21.04
CA LEU A 572 5.20 -2.20 19.85
C LEU A 572 4.59 -3.59 20.08
N ALA A 573 3.34 -3.75 19.71
CA ALA A 573 2.59 -5.00 19.73
C ALA A 573 2.25 -5.40 18.30
N GLU A 574 2.65 -6.60 17.90
CA GLU A 574 2.30 -7.18 16.62
C GLU A 574 1.04 -8.04 16.79
N MET A 575 -0.08 -7.55 16.28
CA MET A 575 -1.39 -8.20 16.39
C MET A 575 -1.75 -8.87 15.06
N PRO A 576 -1.88 -10.21 15.02
CA PRO A 576 -2.36 -10.91 13.83
C PRO A 576 -3.71 -10.35 13.33
N GLY A 577 -3.85 -10.20 12.01
CA GLY A 577 -5.10 -9.88 11.35
C GLY A 577 -6.13 -11.01 11.49
N THR A 578 -7.38 -10.73 11.13
CA THR A 578 -8.50 -11.67 11.34
C THR A 578 -8.26 -13.04 10.71
N TYR A 579 -7.76 -13.10 9.47
CA TYR A 579 -7.51 -14.36 8.75
C TYR A 579 -6.01 -14.68 8.66
N PHE A 580 -5.22 -14.25 9.65
CA PHE A 580 -3.80 -14.56 9.71
C PHE A 580 -3.57 -16.08 9.66
N HIS A 581 -2.82 -16.52 8.64
CA HIS A 581 -2.45 -17.90 8.34
C HIS A 581 -1.07 -17.89 7.64
N PRO A 582 0.02 -17.65 8.37
CA PRO A 582 1.32 -17.29 7.78
C PRO A 582 1.88 -18.39 6.87
N LEU A 583 1.52 -19.66 7.09
CA LEU A 583 1.93 -20.76 6.22
C LEU A 583 1.47 -20.54 4.77
N LEU A 584 0.24 -20.09 4.56
CA LEU A 584 -0.29 -19.83 3.22
C LEU A 584 0.55 -18.77 2.52
N ALA A 585 0.79 -17.63 3.18
CA ALA A 585 1.58 -16.56 2.60
C ALA A 585 3.02 -17.01 2.26
N THR A 586 3.64 -17.79 3.13
CA THR A 586 4.99 -18.35 2.93
C THR A 586 5.04 -19.32 1.74
N LEU A 587 4.08 -20.25 1.65
CA LEU A 587 3.99 -21.22 0.55
C LEU A 587 3.71 -20.53 -0.79
N ILE A 588 2.80 -19.56 -0.82
CA ILE A 588 2.42 -18.83 -2.04
C ILE A 588 3.62 -18.09 -2.64
N THR A 589 4.36 -17.34 -1.81
CA THR A 589 5.52 -16.58 -2.33
C THR A 589 6.68 -17.49 -2.69
N GLY A 590 6.90 -18.60 -1.97
CA GLY A 590 7.87 -19.62 -2.35
C GLY A 590 7.56 -20.24 -3.71
N ALA A 591 6.31 -20.63 -3.94
CA ALA A 591 5.87 -21.18 -5.22
C ALA A 591 5.95 -20.17 -6.38
N ALA A 592 5.63 -18.89 -6.13
CA ALA A 592 5.80 -17.84 -7.13
C ALA A 592 7.29 -17.61 -7.49
N ARG A 593 8.19 -17.66 -6.50
CA ARG A 593 9.65 -17.63 -6.76
C ARG A 593 10.11 -18.85 -7.57
N LEU A 594 9.54 -20.03 -7.32
CA LEU A 594 9.80 -21.23 -8.12
C LEU A 594 9.35 -21.04 -9.58
N MET A 595 8.18 -20.46 -9.85
CA MET A 595 7.75 -20.16 -11.22
C MET A 595 8.76 -19.27 -11.96
N LEU A 596 9.26 -18.23 -11.30
CA LEU A 596 10.28 -17.35 -11.88
C LEU A 596 11.64 -18.04 -12.06
N ALA A 597 12.02 -18.94 -11.14
CA ALA A 597 13.25 -19.72 -11.27
C ALA A 597 13.18 -20.73 -12.43
N ILE A 598 12.02 -21.35 -12.66
CA ILE A 598 11.75 -22.18 -13.83
C ILE A 598 11.88 -21.35 -15.11
N CYS A 599 11.28 -20.15 -15.14
CA CYS A 599 11.38 -19.23 -16.28
C CYS A 599 12.84 -18.86 -16.56
N GLU A 600 13.60 -18.42 -15.54
CA GLU A 600 15.03 -18.12 -15.66
C GLU A 600 15.84 -19.31 -16.19
N ARG A 601 15.53 -20.53 -15.71
CA ARG A 601 16.21 -21.74 -16.18
C ARG A 601 15.92 -22.01 -17.66
N LEU A 602 14.66 -21.91 -18.07
CA LEU A 602 14.23 -22.12 -19.46
C LEU A 602 14.83 -21.07 -20.41
N ILE A 603 14.94 -19.81 -19.97
CA ILE A 603 15.62 -18.74 -20.71
C ILE A 603 17.06 -19.15 -21.01
N GLY A 604 17.81 -19.56 -19.97
CA GLY A 604 19.19 -20.02 -20.14
C GLY A 604 19.32 -21.27 -21.02
N ASP A 605 18.43 -22.25 -20.87
CA ASP A 605 18.45 -23.50 -21.66
C ASP A 605 18.13 -23.25 -23.15
N ASN A 606 17.43 -22.17 -23.50
CA ASN A 606 17.17 -21.73 -24.87
C ASN A 606 18.23 -20.74 -25.40
N GLY A 607 19.33 -20.52 -24.67
CA GLY A 607 20.40 -19.60 -25.08
C GLY A 607 19.98 -18.12 -25.09
N LEU A 608 18.95 -17.76 -24.32
CA LEU A 608 18.48 -16.39 -24.15
C LEU A 608 19.04 -15.75 -22.88
N GLU A 609 18.86 -14.43 -22.76
CA GLU A 609 19.18 -13.65 -21.56
C GLU A 609 17.89 -13.08 -20.96
N TRP A 610 17.97 -12.32 -19.86
CA TRP A 610 16.84 -11.58 -19.30
C TRP A 610 17.32 -10.25 -18.74
N ALA A 611 16.53 -9.19 -18.88
CA ALA A 611 16.92 -7.84 -18.46
C ALA A 611 16.45 -7.53 -17.04
N LEU A 612 15.21 -7.88 -16.69
CA LEU A 612 14.65 -7.64 -15.36
C LEU A 612 13.56 -8.65 -14.99
N CYS A 613 13.27 -8.71 -13.70
CA CYS A 613 12.15 -9.42 -13.10
C CYS A 613 11.44 -8.50 -12.11
N ASP A 614 10.11 -8.41 -12.19
CA ASP A 614 9.30 -7.70 -11.19
C ASP A 614 8.05 -8.50 -10.82
N THR A 615 8.13 -9.17 -9.66
CA THR A 615 7.12 -9.99 -8.96
C THR A 615 6.53 -11.19 -9.70
N ASP A 616 5.95 -10.95 -10.86
CA ASP A 616 5.19 -11.86 -11.72
C ASP A 616 5.58 -11.72 -13.19
N SER A 617 6.32 -10.65 -13.52
CA SER A 617 6.82 -10.40 -14.88
C SER A 617 8.32 -10.63 -15.02
N MET A 618 8.74 -10.97 -16.24
CA MET A 618 10.14 -11.12 -16.62
C MET A 618 10.33 -10.61 -18.06
N ALA A 619 11.32 -9.73 -18.26
CA ALA A 619 11.69 -9.24 -19.59
C ALA A 619 12.79 -10.14 -20.15
N VAL A 620 12.43 -11.04 -21.06
CA VAL A 620 13.39 -11.94 -21.72
C VAL A 620 14.19 -11.13 -22.72
N ALA A 621 15.51 -11.15 -22.63
CA ALA A 621 16.40 -10.35 -23.45
C ALA A 621 16.98 -11.17 -24.60
N LYS A 622 17.00 -10.55 -25.77
CA LYS A 622 17.60 -11.11 -26.97
C LYS A 622 19.13 -11.01 -26.90
N PRO A 623 19.87 -12.11 -27.13
CA PRO A 623 21.32 -12.04 -27.34
C PRO A 623 21.65 -11.25 -28.61
N GLU A 624 22.73 -10.46 -28.58
CA GLU A 624 23.08 -9.54 -29.69
C GLU A 624 23.24 -10.26 -31.05
N ALA A 625 23.87 -11.44 -31.03
CA ALA A 625 24.13 -12.23 -32.24
C ALA A 625 22.92 -13.05 -32.74
N MET A 626 21.80 -13.09 -32.02
CA MET A 626 20.64 -13.91 -32.38
C MET A 626 19.72 -13.18 -33.37
N PRO A 627 19.21 -13.84 -34.43
CA PRO A 627 18.16 -13.29 -35.28
C PRO A 627 16.84 -13.03 -34.54
N SER A 628 16.05 -12.05 -34.96
CA SER A 628 14.81 -11.67 -34.27
C SER A 628 13.70 -12.73 -34.37
N ASP A 629 13.59 -13.40 -35.51
CA ASP A 629 12.65 -14.52 -35.72
C ASP A 629 13.01 -15.73 -34.85
N GLU A 630 14.30 -16.02 -34.72
CA GLU A 630 14.80 -17.05 -33.82
C GLU A 630 14.51 -16.71 -32.35
N PHE A 631 14.73 -15.45 -31.95
CA PHE A 631 14.42 -14.96 -30.60
C PHE A 631 12.94 -15.17 -30.26
N VAL A 632 12.04 -14.70 -31.13
CA VAL A 632 10.59 -14.83 -30.95
C VAL A 632 10.20 -16.30 -30.79
N ARG A 633 10.71 -17.18 -31.66
CA ARG A 633 10.45 -18.62 -31.59
C ARG A 633 10.93 -19.25 -30.27
N HIS A 634 12.10 -18.88 -29.77
CA HIS A 634 12.60 -19.39 -28.48
C HIS A 634 11.76 -18.90 -27.31
N VAL A 635 11.33 -17.63 -27.30
CA VAL A 635 10.42 -17.13 -26.26
C VAL A 635 9.07 -17.86 -26.31
N HIS A 636 8.51 -18.13 -27.50
CA HIS A 636 7.29 -18.92 -27.62
C HIS A 636 7.44 -20.34 -27.04
N ARG A 637 8.59 -21.00 -27.21
CA ARG A 637 8.85 -22.31 -26.57
C ARG A 637 8.80 -22.23 -25.05
N ILE A 638 9.33 -21.15 -24.47
CA ILE A 638 9.29 -20.92 -23.02
C ILE A 638 7.85 -20.69 -22.56
N VAL A 639 7.09 -19.87 -23.28
CA VAL A 639 5.66 -19.61 -23.01
C VAL A 639 4.85 -20.90 -23.09
N GLU A 640 5.03 -21.69 -24.15
CA GLU A 640 4.35 -22.96 -24.39
C GLU A 640 4.65 -23.99 -23.30
N TRP A 641 5.87 -23.99 -22.76
CA TRP A 641 6.27 -24.89 -21.67
C TRP A 641 5.34 -24.80 -20.45
N PHE A 642 4.78 -23.62 -20.17
CA PHE A 642 3.88 -23.40 -19.04
C PHE A 642 2.42 -23.81 -19.32
N THR A 643 2.07 -24.21 -20.55
CA THR A 643 0.69 -24.59 -20.92
C THR A 643 0.11 -25.72 -20.06
N PRO A 644 0.83 -26.82 -19.78
CA PRO A 644 0.30 -27.92 -18.96
C PRO A 644 0.03 -27.52 -17.49
N LEU A 645 0.60 -26.39 -17.04
CA LEU A 645 0.41 -25.84 -15.70
C LEU A 645 -0.81 -24.93 -15.60
N ASN A 646 -1.61 -24.76 -16.66
CA ASN A 646 -2.85 -24.01 -16.59
C ASN A 646 -3.92 -24.79 -15.81
N PRO A 647 -4.38 -24.30 -14.63
CA PRO A 647 -5.39 -25.01 -13.85
C PRO A 647 -6.84 -24.64 -14.27
N TYR A 648 -7.01 -23.71 -15.21
CA TYR A 648 -8.29 -23.10 -15.59
C TYR A 648 -8.92 -23.78 -16.81
N ALA A 649 -10.25 -23.83 -16.86
CA ALA A 649 -11.00 -24.48 -17.93
C ALA A 649 -10.80 -23.86 -19.33
N PHE A 650 -10.39 -22.59 -19.42
CA PHE A 650 -10.17 -21.91 -20.70
C PHE A 650 -8.81 -22.25 -21.37
N GLY A 651 -7.90 -22.94 -20.67
CA GLY A 651 -6.62 -23.39 -21.23
C GLY A 651 -5.67 -22.27 -21.66
N GLY A 652 -4.66 -22.63 -22.48
CA GLY A 652 -3.59 -21.74 -22.93
C GLY A 652 -2.43 -21.60 -21.94
N PRO A 653 -1.34 -20.90 -22.32
CA PRO A 653 -0.19 -20.71 -21.44
C PRO A 653 -0.51 -19.75 -20.28
N ILE A 654 -0.01 -20.06 -19.09
CA ILE A 654 -0.12 -19.15 -17.93
C ILE A 654 0.95 -18.05 -17.94
N LEU A 655 2.06 -18.23 -18.66
CA LEU A 655 2.99 -17.15 -18.98
C LEU A 655 2.52 -16.49 -20.27
N LYS A 656 2.30 -15.18 -20.27
CA LYS A 656 1.76 -14.44 -21.42
C LYS A 656 2.77 -13.44 -21.93
N ILE A 657 2.79 -13.24 -23.24
CA ILE A 657 3.43 -12.08 -23.88
C ILE A 657 2.47 -10.90 -23.66
N GLU A 658 2.96 -9.83 -23.05
CA GLU A 658 2.14 -8.68 -22.69
C GLU A 658 1.88 -7.74 -23.89
N ASP A 659 0.81 -6.95 -23.80
CA ASP A 659 0.36 -6.04 -24.87
C ASP A 659 1.44 -5.01 -25.26
N GLU A 660 2.39 -4.68 -24.37
CA GLU A 660 3.51 -3.77 -24.69
C GLU A 660 4.45 -4.30 -25.79
N ASN A 661 4.43 -5.60 -26.09
CA ASN A 661 5.22 -6.20 -27.18
C ASN A 661 4.57 -6.03 -28.55
N HIS A 662 3.32 -5.57 -28.61
CA HIS A 662 2.56 -5.40 -29.83
C HIS A 662 2.56 -3.94 -30.28
N ALA A 663 2.45 -3.74 -31.59
CA ALA A 663 2.34 -2.41 -32.18
C ALA A 663 1.06 -1.70 -31.70
N LEU A 664 1.05 -0.37 -31.81
CA LEU A 664 -0.11 0.44 -31.42
C LEU A 664 -1.27 0.35 -32.41
N GLU A 665 -0.96 0.18 -33.69
CA GLU A 665 -1.92 0.25 -34.79
C GLU A 665 -2.48 -1.12 -35.16
N ASP A 666 -1.64 -2.16 -35.07
CA ASP A 666 -2.01 -3.54 -35.32
C ASP A 666 -1.51 -4.46 -34.20
N ASP A 667 -2.12 -5.64 -34.05
CA ASP A 667 -1.75 -6.61 -33.01
C ASP A 667 -0.45 -7.38 -33.36
N ALA A 668 0.37 -6.86 -34.29
CA ALA A 668 1.62 -7.49 -34.69
C ALA A 668 2.72 -7.22 -33.66
N LEU A 669 3.66 -8.17 -33.53
CA LEU A 669 4.80 -7.99 -32.65
C LEU A 669 5.73 -6.89 -33.18
N GLU A 670 6.06 -5.94 -32.33
CA GLU A 670 7.00 -4.86 -32.61
C GLU A 670 8.25 -4.99 -31.71
N PRO A 671 9.47 -4.71 -32.20
CA PRO A 671 10.68 -4.76 -31.38
C PRO A 671 10.57 -3.86 -30.14
N LEU A 672 10.44 -4.49 -28.97
CA LEU A 672 10.41 -3.81 -27.68
C LEU A 672 11.82 -3.74 -27.08
N TYR A 673 12.18 -2.59 -26.52
CA TYR A 673 13.45 -2.34 -25.86
C TYR A 673 13.26 -2.04 -24.38
N CYS A 674 14.26 -2.39 -23.59
CA CYS A 674 14.28 -2.17 -22.15
C CYS A 674 15.51 -1.35 -21.75
N TRP A 675 15.28 -0.37 -20.86
CA TRP A 675 16.32 0.30 -20.11
C TRP A 675 16.04 0.15 -18.61
N ALA A 676 16.87 -0.62 -17.90
CA ALA A 676 16.69 -0.91 -16.48
C ALA A 676 17.81 -0.30 -15.64
N VAL A 677 17.44 0.48 -14.62
CA VAL A 677 18.38 1.13 -13.70
C VAL A 677 18.53 0.33 -12.42
N SER A 678 17.46 -0.13 -11.80
CA SER A 678 17.50 -1.01 -10.62
C SER A 678 16.12 -1.63 -10.42
N SER A 679 15.98 -2.47 -9.41
CA SER A 679 14.71 -3.10 -9.05
C SER A 679 13.59 -2.06 -9.01
N LYS A 680 12.55 -2.27 -9.81
CA LYS A 680 11.41 -1.36 -9.98
C LYS A 680 11.75 0.01 -10.58
N ARG A 681 12.93 0.25 -11.15
CA ARG A 681 13.26 1.48 -11.90
C ARG A 681 13.69 1.11 -13.31
N TYR A 682 12.74 1.11 -14.23
CA TYR A 682 12.96 0.76 -15.61
C TYR A 682 11.94 1.43 -16.53
N ALA A 683 12.24 1.39 -17.82
CA ALA A 683 11.39 1.83 -18.91
C ALA A 683 11.41 0.79 -20.04
N LEU A 684 10.25 0.61 -20.69
CA LEU A 684 10.08 -0.16 -21.92
C LEU A 684 9.64 0.79 -23.03
N PHE A 685 10.22 0.65 -24.22
CA PHE A 685 10.02 1.56 -25.35
C PHE A 685 10.23 0.86 -26.69
N ASN A 686 9.57 1.34 -27.75
CA ASN A 686 9.93 1.01 -29.13
C ASN A 686 10.86 2.09 -29.68
N LEU A 687 11.46 1.84 -30.85
CA LEU A 687 12.23 2.83 -31.60
C LEU A 687 11.48 3.15 -32.89
N ASP A 688 11.29 4.45 -33.16
CA ASP A 688 10.73 4.89 -34.43
C ASP A 688 11.77 4.78 -35.58
N PRO A 689 11.40 5.06 -36.84
CA PRO A 689 12.33 5.00 -37.98
C PRO A 689 13.56 5.91 -37.87
N ASP A 690 13.47 6.98 -37.10
CA ASP A 690 14.57 7.93 -36.85
C ASP A 690 15.43 7.51 -35.64
N GLY A 691 15.06 6.43 -34.94
CA GLY A 691 15.74 5.92 -33.77
C GLY A 691 15.37 6.63 -32.47
N GLU A 692 14.28 7.40 -32.45
CA GLU A 692 13.77 8.06 -31.25
C GLU A 692 12.88 7.11 -30.43
N PRO A 693 12.89 7.22 -29.08
CA PRO A 693 12.16 6.30 -28.23
C PRO A 693 10.66 6.65 -28.14
N ILE A 694 9.82 5.63 -28.38
CA ILE A 694 8.37 5.66 -28.12
C ILE A 694 8.09 4.90 -26.83
N MET A 695 7.74 5.62 -25.75
CA MET A 695 7.54 5.00 -24.44
C MET A 695 6.31 4.08 -24.42
N ARG A 696 6.47 2.87 -23.86
CA ARG A 696 5.42 1.85 -23.71
C ARG A 696 5.05 1.59 -22.26
N LYS A 697 6.04 1.60 -21.37
CA LYS A 697 5.85 1.42 -19.93
C LYS A 697 6.94 2.15 -19.16
N VAL A 698 6.58 2.85 -18.09
CA VAL A 698 7.53 3.58 -17.26
C VAL A 698 7.27 3.35 -15.77
N SER A 699 8.33 3.24 -15.00
CA SER A 699 8.20 3.12 -13.55
C SER A 699 8.08 4.47 -12.83
N VAL A 700 7.18 4.55 -11.86
CA VAL A 700 7.01 5.69 -10.93
C VAL A 700 7.78 5.47 -9.60
N HIS A 701 8.46 4.34 -9.45
CA HIS A 701 9.12 3.99 -8.19
C HIS A 701 10.21 5.01 -7.82
N GLY A 702 10.12 5.55 -6.61
CA GLY A 702 11.01 6.61 -6.14
C GLY A 702 10.66 8.02 -6.62
N LEU A 703 9.61 8.19 -7.46
CA LEU A 703 9.13 9.51 -7.91
C LEU A 703 7.85 9.95 -7.20
N GLY A 704 6.98 9.00 -6.81
CA GLY A 704 5.64 9.31 -6.29
C GLY A 704 5.55 10.09 -4.97
N HIS A 705 6.68 10.41 -4.32
CA HIS A 705 6.72 11.31 -3.17
C HIS A 705 6.78 12.80 -3.58
N LEU A 706 7.15 13.08 -4.84
CA LEU A 706 7.20 14.41 -5.42
C LEU A 706 5.86 14.78 -6.05
N ARG A 707 5.54 16.07 -6.05
CA ARG A 707 4.45 16.63 -6.84
C ARG A 707 4.90 16.77 -8.30
N PRO A 708 3.99 16.64 -9.27
CA PRO A 708 4.31 16.94 -10.67
C PRO A 708 4.86 18.37 -10.80
N PRO A 709 6.07 18.57 -11.36
CA PRO A 709 6.64 19.90 -11.56
C PRO A 709 5.87 20.73 -12.61
N TYR A 710 5.17 20.06 -13.54
CA TYR A 710 4.30 20.65 -14.57
C TYR A 710 3.20 19.65 -14.96
N GLY A 711 2.15 20.13 -15.62
CA GLY A 711 1.01 19.34 -16.09
C GLY A 711 1.11 18.98 -17.59
N ASN A 712 0.12 18.25 -18.11
CA ASN A 712 0.09 17.87 -19.53
C ASN A 712 -0.02 19.07 -20.48
N GLU A 713 -0.74 20.11 -20.07
CA GLU A 713 -0.93 21.35 -20.86
C GLU A 713 0.35 22.21 -20.97
N ASP A 714 1.33 21.97 -20.08
CA ASP A 714 2.61 22.69 -19.98
C ASP A 714 3.77 21.73 -20.23
N ALA A 715 3.54 20.62 -20.96
CA ALA A 715 4.60 19.67 -21.28
C ALA A 715 5.54 20.24 -22.37
N PRO A 716 6.85 19.95 -22.32
CA PRO A 716 7.80 20.38 -23.35
C PRO A 716 7.39 19.90 -24.75
N ALA A 717 7.30 20.81 -25.72
CA ALA A 717 6.90 20.48 -27.09
C ALA A 717 7.89 19.55 -27.81
N GLU A 718 9.16 19.56 -27.40
CA GLU A 718 10.23 18.74 -27.96
C GLU A 718 10.14 17.27 -27.52
N ILE A 719 9.37 16.97 -26.46
CA ILE A 719 9.18 15.62 -25.96
C ILE A 719 7.84 15.08 -26.49
N PRO A 720 7.82 13.96 -27.24
CA PRO A 720 6.60 13.38 -27.76
C PRO A 720 5.60 13.06 -26.65
N ALA A 721 4.31 13.27 -26.94
CA ALA A 721 3.26 12.82 -26.03
C ALA A 721 3.25 11.30 -25.95
N PRO A 722 3.28 10.70 -24.75
CA PRO A 722 3.16 9.26 -24.62
C PRO A 722 1.73 8.83 -24.99
N HIS A 723 1.59 7.59 -25.46
CA HIS A 723 0.27 7.00 -25.68
C HIS A 723 -0.52 6.94 -24.34
N ASP A 724 -1.84 7.10 -24.40
CA ASP A 724 -2.73 7.15 -23.22
C ASP A 724 -2.56 5.92 -22.31
N ASP A 725 -2.21 4.78 -22.90
CA ASP A 725 -1.99 3.51 -22.18
C ASP A 725 -0.81 3.57 -21.21
N VAL A 726 0.21 4.38 -21.52
CA VAL A 726 1.37 4.62 -20.65
C VAL A 726 0.94 5.41 -19.40
N LEU A 727 -0.02 6.32 -19.55
CA LEU A 727 -0.53 7.18 -18.48
C LEU A 727 -1.55 6.47 -17.57
N ARG A 728 -1.81 5.18 -17.79
CA ARG A 728 -2.65 4.37 -16.92
C ARG A 728 -1.98 4.12 -15.57
N HIS A 729 -2.77 3.70 -14.59
CA HIS A 729 -2.29 3.20 -13.29
C HIS A 729 -1.44 4.17 -12.43
N GLY A 730 -1.61 5.48 -12.62
CA GLY A 730 -0.98 6.52 -11.78
C GLY A 730 0.37 7.03 -12.29
N VAL A 731 0.73 6.70 -13.53
CA VAL A 731 1.76 7.42 -14.29
C VAL A 731 1.20 8.79 -14.67
N GLU A 732 2.07 9.80 -14.69
CA GLU A 732 1.73 11.18 -15.04
C GLU A 732 2.68 11.61 -16.16
N ARG A 733 2.30 12.62 -16.94
CA ARG A 733 3.07 13.08 -18.11
C ARG A 733 4.56 13.27 -17.84
N TRP A 734 4.90 14.02 -16.79
CA TRP A 734 6.29 14.31 -16.42
C TRP A 734 7.12 13.06 -16.05
N HIS A 735 6.49 11.99 -15.55
CA HIS A 735 7.18 10.73 -15.29
C HIS A 735 7.67 10.12 -16.60
N SER A 736 6.81 10.13 -17.63
CA SER A 736 7.15 9.63 -18.96
C SER A 736 8.24 10.50 -19.60
N ASP A 737 8.13 11.83 -19.49
CA ASP A 737 9.10 12.77 -20.07
C ASP A 737 10.49 12.58 -19.45
N LEU A 738 10.58 12.40 -18.12
CA LEU A 738 11.85 12.08 -17.46
C LEU A 738 12.47 10.78 -18.00
N TRP A 739 11.67 9.73 -18.13
CA TRP A 739 12.16 8.45 -18.68
C TRP A 739 12.55 8.57 -20.15
N TRP A 740 11.82 9.36 -20.94
CA TRP A 740 12.17 9.65 -22.32
C TRP A 740 13.54 10.33 -22.40
N CYS A 741 13.82 11.35 -21.56
CA CYS A 741 15.15 11.98 -21.49
C CYS A 741 16.24 11.01 -21.05
N ILE A 742 15.96 10.12 -20.09
CA ILE A 742 16.90 9.09 -19.64
C ILE A 742 17.25 8.13 -20.78
N VAL A 743 16.24 7.63 -21.48
CA VAL A 743 16.42 6.69 -22.60
C VAL A 743 17.11 7.38 -23.78
N LYS A 744 16.73 8.63 -24.11
CA LYS A 744 17.38 9.41 -25.16
C LYS A 744 18.87 9.64 -24.88
N ALA A 745 19.21 10.01 -23.65
CA ALA A 745 20.61 10.14 -23.24
C ALA A 745 21.38 8.81 -23.36
N ALA A 746 20.72 7.69 -23.06
CA ALA A 746 21.30 6.36 -23.23
C ALA A 746 21.55 6.00 -24.71
N LEU A 747 20.57 6.25 -25.59
CA LEU A 747 20.68 6.04 -27.03
C LEU A 747 21.78 6.92 -27.65
N ALA A 748 21.99 8.13 -27.12
CA ALA A 748 23.07 9.03 -27.52
C ALA A 748 24.46 8.64 -26.96
N GLY A 749 24.58 7.52 -26.23
CA GLY A 749 25.84 7.08 -25.63
C GLY A 749 26.27 7.87 -24.38
N GLN A 750 25.38 8.66 -23.80
CA GLN A 750 25.63 9.51 -22.63
C GLN A 750 24.70 9.18 -21.44
N PRO A 751 24.51 7.91 -21.04
CA PRO A 751 23.51 7.52 -20.04
C PRO A 751 23.82 8.01 -18.61
N ASP A 752 24.99 8.59 -18.35
CA ASP A 752 25.32 9.22 -17.07
C ASP A 752 24.90 10.70 -17.03
N CYS A 753 24.71 11.32 -18.20
CA CYS A 753 24.45 12.74 -18.36
C CYS A 753 23.03 12.96 -18.90
N VAL A 754 22.04 12.83 -18.01
CA VAL A 754 20.64 13.07 -18.37
C VAL A 754 20.35 14.57 -18.27
N PRO A 755 19.90 15.24 -19.36
CA PRO A 755 19.51 16.64 -19.28
C PRO A 755 18.30 16.78 -18.36
N LEU A 756 18.34 17.76 -17.45
CA LEU A 756 17.25 18.09 -16.52
C LEU A 756 16.84 19.57 -16.62
N ASP A 757 17.18 20.20 -17.75
CA ASP A 757 16.90 21.59 -18.12
C ASP A 757 15.85 21.71 -19.25
N TYR A 758 15.31 20.57 -19.73
CA TYR A 758 14.28 20.50 -20.77
C TYR A 758 12.92 21.11 -20.38
N HIS A 759 12.74 21.52 -19.12
CA HIS A 759 11.57 22.29 -18.68
C HIS A 759 11.96 23.28 -17.56
N PRO A 760 11.53 24.55 -17.62
CA PRO A 760 11.89 25.57 -16.63
C PRO A 760 11.48 25.20 -15.20
N SER A 761 10.32 24.55 -15.00
CA SER A 761 9.86 24.11 -13.68
C SER A 761 10.79 23.10 -12.98
N LEU A 762 11.69 22.43 -13.70
CA LEU A 762 12.69 21.55 -13.08
C LEU A 762 13.76 22.31 -12.31
N SER A 763 14.01 23.57 -12.68
CA SER A 763 14.87 24.48 -11.92
C SER A 763 14.16 25.03 -10.67
N GLY A 764 12.84 24.88 -10.59
CA GLY A 764 12.04 25.26 -9.43
C GLY A 764 12.21 24.29 -8.25
N PRO A 765 11.82 24.69 -7.03
CA PRO A 765 11.97 23.87 -5.83
C PRO A 765 11.23 22.53 -5.90
N ALA A 766 11.90 21.44 -5.53
CA ALA A 766 11.30 20.12 -5.40
C ALA A 766 10.29 20.10 -4.24
N ILE A 767 9.06 19.67 -4.51
CA ILE A 767 7.96 19.75 -3.56
C ILE A 767 7.38 18.36 -3.29
N SER A 768 7.17 18.06 -2.01
CA SER A 768 6.44 16.88 -1.53
C SER A 768 5.24 17.30 -0.69
N ARG A 769 4.23 16.43 -0.60
CA ARG A 769 3.08 16.67 0.30
C ARG A 769 3.45 16.32 1.74
N TYR A 770 3.09 17.20 2.67
CA TYR A 770 3.09 16.93 4.10
C TYR A 770 1.66 16.98 4.63
N ALA A 771 1.34 16.08 5.56
CA ALA A 771 0.09 16.14 6.31
C ALA A 771 0.32 15.79 7.79
N ALA A 772 -0.27 16.55 8.70
CA ALA A 772 -0.18 16.36 10.14
C ALA A 772 -1.13 15.23 10.63
N THR A 773 -0.98 14.02 10.07
CA THR A 773 -1.92 12.89 10.27
C THR A 773 -1.78 12.18 11.62
N THR A 774 -0.70 12.44 12.36
CA THR A 774 -0.47 11.93 13.71
C THR A 774 -0.02 13.04 14.67
N PRO A 775 -0.21 12.90 16.00
CA PRO A 775 0.29 13.87 16.98
C PRO A 775 1.79 14.11 16.90
N ASP A 776 2.58 13.11 16.48
CA ASP A 776 4.03 13.23 16.34
C ASP A 776 4.43 14.04 15.11
N LEU A 777 3.71 13.88 13.99
CA LEU A 777 3.88 14.74 12.83
C LEU A 777 3.49 16.18 13.16
N LEU A 778 2.37 16.39 13.85
CA LEU A 778 1.96 17.73 14.28
C LEU A 778 2.98 18.39 15.22
N ARG A 779 3.64 17.60 16.09
CA ARG A 779 4.66 18.09 17.03
C ARG A 779 5.86 18.74 16.33
N TRP A 780 6.05 18.51 15.03
CA TRP A 780 7.08 19.20 14.25
C TRP A 780 6.88 20.71 14.21
N PHE A 781 5.64 21.16 14.36
CA PHE A 781 5.26 22.57 14.46
C PHE A 781 5.20 23.07 15.90
N LYS A 782 5.73 22.32 16.90
CA LYS A 782 5.68 22.76 18.30
C LYS A 782 6.28 24.16 18.48
N GLY A 783 7.46 24.42 17.88
CA GLY A 783 8.10 25.74 17.92
C GLY A 783 7.20 26.81 17.28
N TYR A 784 6.80 26.58 16.03
CA TYR A 784 5.91 27.48 15.28
C TYR A 784 4.57 27.78 15.99
N ASN A 785 3.99 26.80 16.66
CA ASN A 785 2.70 26.92 17.34
C ASN A 785 2.80 27.53 18.76
N THR A 786 3.99 27.59 19.38
CA THR A 786 4.12 27.94 20.83
C THR A 786 3.55 29.31 21.16
N ASP A 787 3.83 30.31 20.32
CA ASP A 787 3.45 31.71 20.57
C ASP A 787 2.22 32.16 19.76
N ARG A 788 1.49 31.22 19.16
CA ARG A 788 0.32 31.48 18.30
C ARG A 788 -0.99 31.17 19.01
N LYS A 789 -2.03 31.94 18.70
CA LYS A 789 -3.40 31.63 19.15
C LYS A 789 -3.85 30.29 18.54
N PRO A 790 -4.73 29.52 19.20
CA PRO A 790 -5.18 28.21 18.68
C PRO A 790 -5.72 28.25 17.25
N ARG A 791 -6.33 29.37 16.84
CA ARG A 791 -6.78 29.61 15.47
C ARG A 791 -5.60 29.56 14.49
N ASP A 792 -4.52 30.27 14.78
CA ASP A 792 -3.37 30.49 13.89
C ASP A 792 -2.31 29.36 13.97
N GLN A 793 -2.58 28.31 14.73
CA GLN A 793 -1.70 27.15 14.84
C GLN A 793 -1.93 26.19 13.67
N VAL A 794 -0.87 25.51 13.23
CA VAL A 794 -1.04 24.31 12.40
C VAL A 794 -1.84 23.29 13.19
N LYS A 795 -2.89 22.74 12.57
CA LYS A 795 -3.87 21.84 13.19
C LYS A 795 -3.69 20.38 12.74
N PRO A 796 -4.21 19.41 13.52
CA PRO A 796 -4.33 18.02 13.09
C PRO A 796 -4.91 17.90 11.67
N PHE A 797 -4.41 16.93 10.90
CA PHE A 797 -4.77 16.68 9.50
C PHE A 797 -4.57 17.86 8.54
N GLY A 798 -4.02 19.00 8.99
CA GLY A 798 -3.59 20.07 8.10
C GLY A 798 -2.52 19.59 7.13
N PHE A 799 -2.59 20.09 5.90
CA PHE A 799 -1.71 19.68 4.81
C PHE A 799 -0.95 20.88 4.26
N LEU A 800 0.32 20.66 3.96
CA LEU A 800 1.30 21.68 3.57
C LEU A 800 2.24 21.10 2.51
N LEU A 801 3.08 21.94 1.93
CA LEU A 801 4.07 21.55 0.94
C LEU A 801 5.45 21.52 1.60
N ALA A 802 6.04 20.33 1.71
CA ALA A 802 7.39 20.14 2.23
C ALA A 802 8.42 20.31 1.11
N MET A 803 9.52 20.99 1.44
CA MET A 803 10.64 21.23 0.53
C MET A 803 11.95 20.79 1.21
N GLN A 804 13.03 20.71 0.45
CA GLN A 804 14.37 20.41 0.98
C GLN A 804 15.26 21.65 0.88
N ALA A 805 16.04 21.94 1.90
CA ALA A 805 17.08 22.95 1.82
C ALA A 805 18.26 22.41 0.99
N ARG A 806 18.85 23.25 0.13
CA ARG A 806 20.08 22.93 -0.60
C ARG A 806 21.20 22.55 0.37
N PHE A 807 22.02 21.60 -0.04
CA PHE A 807 23.29 21.36 0.64
C PHE A 807 24.26 22.48 0.22
N ASP A 808 24.51 23.43 1.12
CA ASP A 808 25.73 24.23 1.04
C ASP A 808 26.91 23.27 1.24
N PHE A 809 27.62 22.94 0.16
CA PHE A 809 29.06 22.77 0.27
C PHE A 809 29.57 24.14 0.68
N GLY A 810 29.69 24.37 2.00
CA GLY A 810 30.21 25.63 2.49
C GLY A 810 31.49 25.93 1.74
N GLY A 811 31.51 27.00 0.95
CA GLY A 811 32.71 27.47 0.27
C GLY A 811 33.85 27.52 1.27
N GLU A 812 35.10 27.34 0.81
CA GLU A 812 36.31 27.35 1.63
C GLU A 812 36.19 28.35 2.78
N ARG A 813 35.87 27.83 3.97
CA ARG A 813 35.90 28.66 5.17
C ARG A 813 37.37 28.80 5.54
N ILE A 814 37.97 29.92 5.16
CA ILE A 814 39.24 30.34 5.75
C ILE A 814 38.98 30.48 7.25
N VAL A 815 39.42 29.49 8.04
CA VAL A 815 39.30 29.49 9.50
C VAL A 815 40.32 30.48 10.04
N THR A 816 40.00 31.78 9.99
CA THR A 816 40.97 32.82 10.40
C THR A 816 41.15 32.90 11.91
N LYS A 817 40.21 32.40 12.74
CA LYS A 817 40.38 32.23 14.20
C LYS A 817 39.50 31.09 14.72
N ARG A 818 40.05 30.13 15.48
CA ARG A 818 39.26 29.15 16.25
C ARG A 818 38.55 29.88 17.40
N PRO A 819 37.22 30.04 17.41
CA PRO A 819 36.52 30.51 18.60
C PRO A 819 36.65 29.43 19.68
N ARG A 820 37.01 29.81 20.92
CA ARG A 820 36.88 28.89 22.06
C ARG A 820 35.40 28.64 22.32
N GLY A 821 34.94 27.41 22.06
CA GLY A 821 33.56 26.97 22.30
C GLY A 821 33.17 25.82 21.37
N ARG A 822 32.21 24.99 21.78
CA ARG A 822 31.62 23.95 20.92
C ARG A 822 30.99 24.65 19.70
N PRO A 823 31.32 24.29 18.45
CA PRO A 823 30.73 24.91 17.27
C PRO A 823 29.20 24.89 17.39
N CYS A 824 28.56 26.04 17.21
CA CYS A 824 27.11 26.10 17.14
C CYS A 824 26.68 25.20 15.97
N LYS A 825 25.93 24.14 16.25
CA LYS A 825 25.47 23.20 15.23
C LYS A 825 24.63 24.00 14.24
N VAL A 826 25.13 24.20 13.02
CA VAL A 826 24.40 24.93 11.98
C VAL A 826 23.09 24.18 11.76
N ARG A 827 21.97 24.78 12.20
CA ARG A 827 20.65 24.21 12.01
C ARG A 827 20.23 24.50 10.59
N LYS A 828 20.23 23.48 9.74
CA LYS A 828 19.62 23.58 8.41
C LYS A 828 18.13 23.93 8.57
N PRO A 829 17.59 24.87 7.78
CA PRO A 829 16.17 25.18 7.81
C PRO A 829 15.37 23.93 7.42
N LYS A 830 14.15 23.81 7.94
CA LYS A 830 13.21 22.73 7.60
C LYS A 830 12.04 23.34 6.84
N PRO A 831 12.24 23.67 5.55
CA PRO A 831 11.30 24.48 4.80
C PRO A 831 9.97 23.77 4.56
N ILE A 832 8.90 24.52 4.73
CA ILE A 832 7.53 24.14 4.48
C ILE A 832 6.77 25.36 3.97
N ALA A 833 5.76 25.17 3.15
CA ALA A 833 4.90 26.23 2.64
C ALA A 833 3.43 25.89 2.83
N PRO A 834 2.55 26.90 2.94
CA PRO A 834 1.11 26.71 2.74
C PRO A 834 0.84 26.01 1.41
N PHE A 835 -0.28 25.30 1.33
CA PHE A 835 -0.65 24.62 0.10
C PHE A 835 -1.05 25.63 -0.98
N ASP A 836 -0.41 25.55 -2.13
CA ASP A 836 -0.77 26.29 -3.33
C ASP A 836 -0.66 25.35 -4.54
N ARG A 837 -1.51 25.56 -5.56
CA ARG A 837 -1.39 24.89 -6.85
C ARG A 837 -0.21 25.45 -7.63
N ASP A 838 0.06 26.74 -7.46
CA ASP A 838 1.23 27.43 -8.02
C ASP A 838 2.45 27.19 -7.12
N HIS A 839 3.37 26.39 -7.62
CA HIS A 839 4.59 26.03 -6.91
C HIS A 839 5.53 27.23 -6.67
N ALA A 840 5.50 28.25 -7.52
CA ALA A 840 6.31 29.46 -7.33
C ALA A 840 5.75 30.30 -6.16
N LYS A 841 4.43 30.45 -6.08
CA LYS A 841 3.77 31.08 -4.92
C LYS A 841 4.01 30.30 -3.63
N ALA A 842 3.93 28.97 -3.67
CA ALA A 842 4.27 28.14 -2.52
C ALA A 842 5.71 28.37 -2.06
N ALA A 843 6.68 28.36 -2.99
CA ALA A 843 8.08 28.59 -2.66
C ALA A 843 8.35 29.99 -2.09
N ALA A 844 7.71 31.03 -2.65
CA ALA A 844 7.82 32.40 -2.15
C ALA A 844 7.32 32.54 -0.71
N ASN A 845 6.34 31.71 -0.31
CA ASN A 845 5.75 31.68 1.02
C ASN A 845 6.37 30.58 1.92
N ALA A 846 7.51 30.01 1.54
CA ALA A 846 8.19 28.99 2.33
C ALA A 846 8.78 29.57 3.63
N PHE A 847 8.65 28.81 4.72
CA PHE A 847 9.18 29.16 6.02
C PHE A 847 9.76 27.92 6.74
N ASP A 848 10.62 28.16 7.73
CA ASP A 848 11.15 27.09 8.57
C ASP A 848 10.10 26.65 9.59
N ARG A 849 9.68 25.39 9.52
CA ARG A 849 8.59 24.85 10.36
C ARG A 849 8.86 24.90 11.88
N GLU A 850 10.12 25.05 12.30
CA GLU A 850 10.46 25.19 13.72
C GLU A 850 10.39 26.64 14.21
N THR A 851 10.92 27.58 13.43
CA THR A 851 11.13 28.97 13.86
C THR A 851 10.11 29.95 13.27
N GLY A 852 9.39 29.56 12.21
CA GLY A 852 8.48 30.42 11.46
C GLY A 852 9.17 31.47 10.59
N LYS A 853 10.51 31.47 10.51
CA LYS A 853 11.26 32.42 9.67
C LYS A 853 11.13 32.06 8.19
N ALA A 854 10.99 33.06 7.33
CA ALA A 854 10.96 32.86 5.89
C ALA A 854 12.23 32.16 5.38
N VAL A 855 12.07 31.29 4.39
CA VAL A 855 13.16 30.59 3.71
C VAL A 855 13.18 31.06 2.27
N LEU A 856 14.33 31.57 1.81
CA LEU A 856 14.46 32.08 0.45
C LEU A 856 14.34 30.94 -0.57
N PRO A 857 13.56 31.11 -1.66
CA PRO A 857 13.43 30.09 -2.70
C PRO A 857 14.77 29.61 -3.28
N SER A 858 15.76 30.50 -3.40
CA SER A 858 17.11 30.19 -3.90
C SER A 858 17.89 29.18 -3.02
N SER A 859 17.51 29.07 -1.74
CA SER A 859 18.10 28.12 -0.78
C SER A 859 17.42 26.75 -0.78
N LEU A 860 16.38 26.56 -1.60
CA LEU A 860 15.65 25.30 -1.74
C LEU A 860 16.25 24.45 -2.85
N ARG A 861 16.23 23.13 -2.62
CA ARG A 861 16.68 22.14 -3.60
C ARG A 861 15.72 22.09 -4.78
N SER A 862 16.24 22.14 -6.00
CA SER A 862 15.40 22.07 -7.20
C SER A 862 14.96 20.64 -7.53
N TYR A 863 13.97 20.48 -8.42
CA TYR A 863 13.63 19.17 -8.98
C TYR A 863 14.83 18.55 -9.71
N ALA A 864 15.56 19.33 -10.51
CA ALA A 864 16.77 18.85 -11.19
C ALA A 864 17.79 18.29 -10.19
N GLU A 865 18.05 18.97 -9.08
CA GLU A 865 18.94 18.47 -8.03
C GLU A 865 18.39 17.23 -7.30
N ALA A 866 17.07 17.13 -7.13
CA ALA A 866 16.42 15.97 -6.52
C ALA A 866 16.48 14.74 -7.43
N LEU A 867 16.38 14.94 -8.74
CA LEU A 867 16.36 13.90 -9.76
C LEU A 867 17.75 13.54 -10.31
N ALA A 868 18.79 14.33 -10.00
CA ALA A 868 20.14 14.19 -10.55
C ALA A 868 20.78 12.80 -10.43
N GLN A 869 20.35 11.97 -9.48
CA GLN A 869 20.85 10.60 -9.28
C GLN A 869 19.78 9.52 -9.52
N TYR A 870 18.61 9.89 -10.04
CA TYR A 870 17.51 8.95 -10.26
C TYR A 870 17.90 7.84 -11.24
N HIS A 871 18.55 8.19 -12.35
CA HIS A 871 19.03 7.28 -13.39
C HIS A 871 20.33 6.54 -13.03
N LEU A 872 20.98 6.94 -11.92
CA LEU A 872 22.21 6.35 -11.39
C LEU A 872 21.94 5.47 -10.15
N HIS A 873 20.69 5.26 -9.76
CA HIS A 873 20.35 4.58 -8.51
C HIS A 873 20.96 3.17 -8.47
N PRO A 874 21.77 2.84 -7.44
CA PRO A 874 22.45 1.54 -7.33
C PRO A 874 21.47 0.37 -7.21
N GLU A 875 21.92 -0.81 -7.61
CA GLU A 875 21.30 -2.12 -7.37
C GLU A 875 22.17 -2.90 -6.38
N SER A 876 22.18 -2.42 -5.14
CA SER A 876 23.07 -2.86 -4.04
C SER A 876 23.00 -4.36 -3.72
N LYS A 877 21.87 -5.02 -4.04
CA LYS A 877 21.64 -6.45 -3.79
C LYS A 877 22.55 -7.35 -4.61
N PHE A 878 23.14 -6.84 -5.67
CA PHE A 878 23.97 -7.58 -6.62
C PHE A 878 25.34 -6.92 -6.78
N LEU A 879 26.31 -7.65 -7.32
CA LEU A 879 27.57 -7.09 -7.82
C LEU A 879 27.34 -6.48 -9.21
N ASN A 880 28.27 -5.63 -9.65
CA ASN A 880 28.10 -4.80 -10.85
C ASN A 880 26.80 -3.95 -10.75
N GLY A 881 26.62 -3.38 -9.56
CA GLY A 881 25.39 -2.78 -9.04
C GLY A 881 25.60 -1.37 -8.49
N ASP A 882 26.76 -0.76 -8.68
CA ASP A 882 27.07 0.59 -8.16
C ASP A 882 26.58 1.71 -9.11
N TYR A 883 26.78 2.98 -8.77
CA TYR A 883 26.22 4.13 -9.49
C TYR A 883 26.52 4.15 -11.00
N PHE A 884 27.75 3.81 -11.39
CA PHE A 884 28.23 3.89 -12.78
C PHE A 884 28.36 2.54 -13.48
N ASP A 885 28.12 1.44 -12.76
CA ASP A 885 28.18 0.08 -13.29
C ASP A 885 27.12 -0.13 -14.39
N ARG A 886 27.48 -0.93 -15.39
CA ARG A 886 26.64 -1.28 -16.55
C ARG A 886 26.82 -2.75 -16.95
N GLY A 887 25.84 -3.26 -17.69
CA GLY A 887 25.80 -4.65 -18.16
C GLY A 887 25.26 -5.60 -17.10
N THR A 888 25.72 -6.86 -17.17
CA THR A 888 25.14 -7.94 -16.38
C THR A 888 25.48 -7.83 -14.89
N THR A 889 24.46 -7.72 -14.04
CA THR A 889 24.61 -7.82 -12.58
C THR A 889 24.95 -9.26 -12.18
N GLN A 890 25.66 -9.45 -11.07
CA GLN A 890 26.02 -10.79 -10.59
C GLN A 890 25.50 -11.05 -9.18
N ARG A 891 24.99 -12.26 -8.94
CA ARG A 891 24.58 -12.69 -7.60
C ARG A 891 25.78 -12.60 -6.66
N ARG A 892 25.57 -11.98 -5.50
CA ARG A 892 26.52 -11.99 -4.39
C ARG A 892 26.61 -13.39 -3.79
N HIS A 893 27.74 -13.69 -3.17
CA HIS A 893 27.88 -14.83 -2.27
C HIS A 893 28.02 -14.33 -0.84
N ILE A 894 26.93 -14.47 -0.10
CA ILE A 894 26.79 -14.00 1.26
C ILE A 894 27.12 -15.16 2.21
N ASP A 895 28.14 -14.95 3.02
CA ASP A 895 28.45 -15.76 4.19
C ASP A 895 27.78 -15.12 5.41
N ALA A 896 26.76 -15.79 5.94
CA ALA A 896 25.90 -15.25 7.00
C ALA A 896 26.62 -15.28 8.35
N THR A 897 27.07 -14.13 8.83
CA THR A 897 27.80 -14.00 10.11
C THR A 897 26.89 -14.05 11.34
N GLY A 898 25.57 -13.93 11.16
CA GLY A 898 24.59 -13.99 12.24
C GLY A 898 23.18 -13.61 11.79
N ILE A 899 22.21 -13.83 12.68
CA ILE A 899 20.78 -13.60 12.42
C ILE A 899 20.27 -12.43 13.26
N ARG A 900 19.75 -11.40 12.58
CA ARG A 900 19.00 -10.31 13.19
C ARG A 900 17.51 -10.62 13.15
N HIS A 901 16.88 -10.62 14.32
CA HIS A 901 15.45 -10.88 14.46
C HIS A 901 14.65 -9.60 14.24
N ILE A 902 13.71 -9.62 13.30
CA ILE A 902 12.86 -8.48 12.95
C ILE A 902 11.37 -8.82 13.07
N GLY A 903 10.53 -7.80 13.27
CA GLY A 903 9.07 -7.89 13.13
C GLY A 903 8.61 -7.48 11.73
N LYS A 904 7.42 -6.88 11.61
CA LYS A 904 6.87 -6.35 10.35
C LYS A 904 7.77 -5.29 9.71
N GLU A 905 8.09 -5.48 8.42
CA GLU A 905 9.01 -4.66 7.62
C GLU A 905 8.41 -3.32 7.14
N SER A 906 7.15 -3.33 6.69
CA SER A 906 6.51 -2.16 6.03
C SER A 906 5.68 -1.30 6.99
N ASN A 907 6.21 -1.03 8.19
CA ASN A 907 5.52 -0.16 9.14
C ASN A 907 5.79 1.32 8.83
N ASP A 908 4.75 2.17 8.80
CA ASP A 908 4.87 3.62 8.60
C ASP A 908 5.56 4.03 7.27
N TRP A 909 5.41 3.23 6.20
CA TRP A 909 6.15 3.41 4.93
C TRP A 909 5.87 4.75 4.23
N GLU A 910 4.62 5.25 4.28
CA GLU A 910 4.23 6.53 3.65
C GLU A 910 5.00 7.69 4.26
N ARG A 911 5.14 7.67 5.59
CA ARG A 911 5.93 8.65 6.32
C ARG A 911 7.40 8.56 5.95
N GLN A 912 7.94 7.34 5.84
CA GLN A 912 9.34 7.13 5.46
C GLN A 912 9.64 7.63 4.03
N ALA A 913 8.69 7.46 3.10
CA ALA A 913 8.85 7.93 1.72
C ALA A 913 8.95 9.46 1.62
N VAL A 914 8.19 10.19 2.44
CA VAL A 914 8.19 11.67 2.43
C VAL A 914 9.31 12.26 3.30
N LEU A 915 9.61 11.61 4.43
CA LEU A 915 10.40 12.21 5.52
C LEU A 915 11.75 11.54 5.75
N GLY A 916 12.05 10.49 5.00
CA GLY A 916 13.19 9.62 5.23
C GLY A 916 12.99 8.67 6.41
N ILE A 917 13.92 7.74 6.55
CA ILE A 917 13.84 6.64 7.51
C ILE A 917 14.16 7.13 8.93
N THR A 918 13.34 6.72 9.90
CA THR A 918 13.62 6.90 11.33
C THR A 918 13.91 5.54 11.97
N ARG A 919 14.87 5.47 12.91
CA ARG A 919 15.21 4.23 13.62
C ARG A 919 14.01 3.62 14.37
N ASP A 920 13.01 4.41 14.71
CA ASP A 920 11.79 3.98 15.43
C ASP A 920 10.74 3.30 14.53
N SER A 921 10.94 3.32 13.21
CA SER A 921 9.99 2.77 12.24
C SER A 921 10.15 1.27 11.99
N GLN A 922 11.35 0.72 12.21
CA GLN A 922 11.65 -0.70 12.08
C GLN A 922 11.51 -1.44 13.41
N ILE A 923 10.86 -2.61 13.37
CA ILE A 923 10.76 -3.48 14.53
C ILE A 923 11.93 -4.44 14.51
N ILE A 924 12.92 -4.19 15.37
CA ILE A 924 14.10 -5.04 15.51
C ILE A 924 14.11 -5.60 16.94
N TYR A 925 14.12 -6.92 17.05
CA TYR A 925 14.10 -7.67 18.31
C TYR A 925 15.48 -8.13 18.77
N SER A 926 16.56 -7.78 18.08
CA SER A 926 17.91 -8.20 18.46
C SER A 926 18.37 -7.56 19.78
N GLY A 927 18.69 -8.39 20.77
CA GLY A 927 19.75 -8.06 21.73
C GLY A 927 21.09 -8.23 21.04
N ILE A 928 22.02 -7.29 21.21
CA ILE A 928 23.42 -7.53 20.86
C ILE A 928 23.91 -8.55 21.89
N SER A 929 23.91 -9.84 21.54
CA SER A 929 24.91 -10.73 22.11
C SER A 929 26.23 -10.21 21.57
N LEU A 930 27.03 -9.60 22.44
CA LEU A 930 28.47 -9.49 22.20
C LEU A 930 29.07 -10.90 22.15
#